data_AF-A0A7J9K5A8-F1
#
_entry.id   AF-A0A7J9K5A8-F1
#
_cell.length_a   1.000
_cell.length_b   1.000
_cell.length_c   1.000
_cell.angle_alpha   90.00
_cell.angle_beta   90.00
_cell.angle_gamma   90.00
#
_symmetry.space_group_name_H-M   'P 1'
#
loop_
_entity.id
_entity.type
_entity.pdbx_description
1 polymer ?
#
loop_
_entity_poly.entity_id
_entity_poly.type
_entity_poly.pdbx_seq_one_letter_code
_entity_poly.pdbx_strand_id
1 'polypeptide(L)'
;MRNMLFRLGVSLSLLSLFLFKSESAVSSIDLGSEWLKVAVVNLKPGQIPITIAINEMSKRKSPALVAFQSETRLLAEEAAGIVARYPDKVFSNLRDMVGKPYRDVKRFADAMYLPFDVLEDFRGAAMIRVSDDVSYSVEELLGMILKYGANLAEFHSKAMVKDMVISVPPYFGQAERKGLMTAAELAGINVISLINEHSGAALQYGIDKDFSNGSRHVIFYDMGSSSTYAALVYFSAYNAKEFGKTVSANQFQVKDVRWDSGLGGQNMELRLVEYFADEFNKQVGNGVDVRKYPKAMAKLKKQVKRTKEILSANTAAPISVESLHDDRDFRSTITREKFEELCGDLWDKSLMPVKEVLKHSGLQADDIYAVELIGGATRVPKLQVKLLEYFGRKDLDKHLDADEAIVLGAALHAANLSDGIKLNRKLGMVDGSSYSFFMELEGPDLSKDGDTRLLLVPRMKKLPSKIFKSFNHSKDFELLLAYDNEGLLPPGLSSPVFAQYAVSGLTDAANKYSSRNLSSPIKTNLHFSLSRSGILSLDQAEAAFQVTEWIEVPKRNLTVENSTIASSNVSVGLGAENTSEQNSNSLESDGGISNASNSTTEPNTVDLGTEKKLKKMTFRIPLKIVEKTMGPGIPLSKESLLNAKSKLEALDKKDAERRRTAELKNNLEEYIYATKEKFETSEDFERISSNDERQSVIKKLDEVQEWLYTDGEDATATEFQERLNLLKAATDPIFFRFKELTARPEAVKFARQYLTELQQ
;
A
#
# COMPACT_ATOMS: atom_id res chain seq x y z
N MET A 1 -31.66 -31.53 -33.02
CA MET A 1 -30.25 -31.12 -32.86
C MET A 1 -29.90 -29.78 -33.53
N ARG A 2 -30.20 -29.57 -34.82
CA ARG A 2 -29.77 -28.35 -35.56
C ARG A 2 -30.25 -27.02 -34.96
N ASN A 3 -31.51 -26.93 -34.51
CA ASN A 3 -32.04 -25.73 -33.84
C ASN A 3 -31.44 -25.48 -32.44
N MET A 4 -30.99 -26.54 -31.76
CA MET A 4 -30.38 -26.43 -30.44
C MET A 4 -28.93 -25.92 -30.55
N LEU A 5 -28.18 -26.43 -31.54
CA LEU A 5 -26.84 -25.95 -31.89
C LEU A 5 -26.86 -24.51 -32.40
N PHE A 6 -27.87 -24.12 -33.17
CA PHE A 6 -28.03 -22.74 -33.64
C PHE A 6 -28.34 -21.78 -32.48
N ARG A 7 -29.26 -22.15 -31.58
CA ARG A 7 -29.55 -21.35 -30.38
C ARG A 7 -28.36 -21.27 -29.43
N LEU A 8 -27.62 -22.36 -29.25
CA LEU A 8 -26.40 -22.38 -28.44
C LEU A 8 -25.30 -21.49 -29.06
N GLY A 9 -25.15 -21.52 -30.38
CA GLY A 9 -24.21 -20.67 -31.12
C GLY A 9 -24.57 -19.19 -31.05
N VAL A 10 -25.85 -18.84 -31.19
CA VAL A 10 -26.33 -17.45 -31.03
C VAL A 10 -26.18 -16.98 -29.59
N SER A 11 -26.48 -17.82 -28.59
CA SER A 11 -26.28 -17.50 -27.17
C SER A 11 -24.79 -17.34 -26.82
N LEU A 12 -23.89 -18.17 -27.33
CA LEU A 12 -22.43 -18.00 -27.14
C LEU A 12 -21.91 -16.74 -27.84
N SER A 13 -22.43 -16.43 -29.04
CA SER A 13 -22.04 -15.22 -29.79
C SER A 13 -22.52 -13.95 -29.08
N LEU A 14 -23.74 -13.96 -28.52
CA LEU A 14 -24.25 -12.91 -27.64
C LEU A 14 -23.44 -12.81 -26.33
N LEU A 15 -23.03 -13.93 -25.72
CA LEU A 15 -22.14 -13.93 -24.55
C LEU A 15 -20.76 -13.32 -24.88
N SER A 16 -20.27 -13.54 -26.11
CA SER A 16 -19.00 -12.95 -26.56
C SER A 16 -19.07 -11.45 -26.78
N LEU A 17 -20.26 -10.89 -27.08
CA LEU A 17 -20.52 -9.45 -27.12
C LEU A 17 -20.58 -8.82 -25.70
N PHE A 18 -20.76 -9.63 -24.66
CA PHE A 18 -20.66 -9.24 -23.24
C PHE A 18 -19.32 -9.62 -22.59
N LEU A 19 -18.32 -10.05 -23.38
CA LEU A 19 -16.94 -10.10 -22.90
C LEU A 19 -16.47 -8.66 -22.72
N PHE A 20 -16.77 -8.07 -21.57
CA PHE A 20 -15.99 -6.95 -21.06
C PHE A 20 -14.52 -7.39 -21.14
N LYS A 21 -13.70 -6.67 -21.91
CA LYS A 21 -12.25 -6.77 -21.72
C LYS A 21 -12.05 -6.54 -20.22
N SER A 22 -11.56 -7.56 -19.52
CA SER A 22 -11.13 -7.39 -18.14
C SER A 22 -9.95 -6.42 -18.19
N GLU A 23 -10.24 -5.13 -18.06
CA GLU A 23 -9.24 -4.10 -17.82
C GLU A 23 -8.85 -4.21 -16.34
N SER A 24 -8.18 -5.30 -15.95
CA SER A 24 -7.61 -5.45 -14.62
C SER A 24 -6.40 -4.50 -14.52
N ALA A 25 -6.70 -3.23 -14.26
CA ALA A 25 -5.70 -2.23 -13.95
C ALA A 25 -5.29 -2.42 -12.48
N VAL A 26 -3.99 -2.57 -12.26
CA VAL A 26 -3.39 -2.48 -10.92
C VAL A 26 -2.73 -1.12 -10.76
N SER A 27 -2.65 -0.64 -9.54
CA SER A 27 -1.94 0.60 -9.24
C SER A 27 -1.10 0.47 -7.97
N SER A 28 -0.43 1.55 -7.63
CA SER A 28 0.28 1.65 -6.36
C SER A 28 0.16 3.03 -5.76
N ILE A 29 0.30 3.08 -4.44
CA ILE A 29 0.25 4.30 -3.65
C ILE A 29 1.55 4.41 -2.86
N ASP A 30 2.25 5.53 -3.02
CA ASP A 30 3.25 5.97 -2.06
C ASP A 30 2.61 6.87 -1.01
N LEU A 31 2.40 6.32 0.18
CA LEU A 31 1.80 7.02 1.31
C LEU A 31 2.90 7.65 2.15
N GLY A 32 3.33 8.86 1.76
CA GLY A 32 4.22 9.70 2.57
C GLY A 32 3.49 10.36 3.75
N SER A 33 4.23 10.90 4.72
CA SER A 33 3.65 11.66 5.84
C SER A 33 2.89 12.92 5.40
N GLU A 34 3.43 13.60 4.40
CA GLU A 34 2.87 14.85 3.87
C GLU A 34 2.36 14.72 2.45
N TRP A 35 2.82 13.72 1.70
CA TRP A 35 2.62 13.64 0.26
C TRP A 35 2.17 12.24 -0.14
N LEU A 36 1.07 12.19 -0.87
CA LEU A 36 0.55 11.03 -1.57
C LEU A 36 1.03 11.07 -3.03
N LYS A 37 1.55 9.95 -3.55
CA LYS A 37 1.72 9.74 -4.99
C LYS A 37 1.05 8.45 -5.40
N VAL A 38 0.58 8.42 -6.64
CA VAL A 38 -0.13 7.27 -7.20
C VAL A 38 0.48 6.95 -8.55
N ALA A 39 0.78 5.68 -8.80
CA ALA A 39 1.21 5.21 -10.11
C ALA A 39 0.25 4.14 -10.62
N VAL A 40 -0.07 4.18 -11.91
CA VAL A 40 -0.98 3.25 -12.56
C VAL A 40 -0.23 2.40 -13.58
N VAL A 41 -0.66 1.15 -13.72
CA VAL A 41 -0.16 0.24 -14.74
C VAL A 41 -1.11 0.29 -15.94
N ASN A 42 -0.60 0.78 -17.07
CA ASN A 42 -1.35 0.93 -18.31
C ASN A 42 -1.32 -0.38 -19.11
N LEU A 43 -2.50 -0.83 -19.55
CA LEU A 43 -2.66 -2.08 -20.30
C LEU A 43 -2.69 -1.88 -21.82
N LYS A 44 -2.84 -0.64 -22.29
CA LYS A 44 -3.02 -0.33 -23.72
C LYS A 44 -1.66 -0.38 -24.45
N PRO A 45 -1.54 -1.13 -25.56
CA PRO A 45 -0.33 -1.13 -26.38
C PRO A 45 0.05 0.28 -26.85
N GLY A 46 1.34 0.60 -26.81
CA GLY A 46 1.87 1.91 -27.22
C GLY A 46 1.87 2.99 -26.13
N GLN A 47 1.25 2.74 -24.97
CA GLN A 47 1.43 3.60 -23.79
C GLN A 47 2.64 3.16 -22.96
N ILE A 48 3.21 4.10 -22.21
CA ILE A 48 4.23 3.78 -21.21
C ILE A 48 3.57 2.84 -20.17
N PRO A 49 4.13 1.65 -19.91
CA PRO A 49 3.46 0.64 -19.09
C PRO A 49 3.13 1.09 -17.67
N ILE A 50 3.89 2.02 -17.10
CA ILE A 50 3.68 2.55 -15.75
C ILE A 50 3.80 4.08 -15.82
N THR A 51 2.80 4.78 -15.31
CA THR A 51 2.80 6.26 -15.26
C THR A 51 2.33 6.77 -13.90
N ILE A 52 2.80 7.96 -13.52
CA ILE A 52 2.29 8.67 -12.34
C ILE A 52 0.93 9.30 -12.68
N ALA A 53 -0.06 9.06 -11.81
CA ALA A 53 -1.33 9.76 -11.87
C ALA A 53 -1.17 11.21 -11.41
N ILE A 54 -1.74 12.14 -12.18
CA ILE A 54 -1.77 13.56 -11.84
C ILE A 54 -3.06 13.90 -11.09
N ASN A 55 -2.97 14.89 -10.20
CA ASN A 55 -4.13 15.41 -9.50
C ASN A 55 -4.89 16.46 -10.31
N GLU A 56 -5.99 16.97 -9.75
CA GLU A 56 -6.85 18.00 -10.32
C GLU A 56 -6.11 19.31 -10.68
N MET A 57 -4.95 19.57 -10.05
CA MET A 57 -4.08 20.71 -10.33
C MET A 57 -2.90 20.34 -11.27
N SER A 58 -2.97 19.20 -11.96
CA SER A 58 -1.92 18.66 -12.83
C SER A 58 -0.58 18.39 -12.14
N LYS A 59 -0.57 18.25 -10.81
CA LYS A 59 0.64 17.89 -10.04
C LYS A 59 0.78 16.37 -9.93
N ARG A 60 2.03 15.91 -9.82
CA ARG A 60 2.41 14.49 -9.72
C ARG A 60 2.45 13.96 -8.28
N LYS A 61 2.09 14.80 -7.31
CA LYS A 61 1.93 14.47 -5.88
C LYS A 61 0.84 15.35 -5.28
N SER A 62 0.10 14.80 -4.32
CA SER A 62 -0.97 15.50 -3.61
C SER A 62 -0.67 15.59 -2.11
N PRO A 63 -1.06 16.67 -1.41
CA PRO A 63 -0.97 16.72 0.04
C PRO A 63 -1.77 15.59 0.70
N ALA A 64 -1.19 14.89 1.68
CA ALA A 64 -1.87 13.85 2.45
C ALA A 64 -2.70 14.49 3.59
N LEU A 65 -3.75 15.24 3.21
CA LEU A 65 -4.57 16.04 4.12
C LEU A 65 -6.05 15.69 4.00
N VAL A 66 -6.75 15.70 5.15
CA VAL A 66 -8.21 15.65 5.24
C VAL A 66 -8.67 16.86 6.03
N ALA A 67 -9.74 17.51 5.61
CA ALA A 67 -10.35 18.56 6.40
C ALA A 67 -11.86 18.45 6.47
N PHE A 68 -12.43 18.99 7.54
CA PHE A 68 -13.87 19.08 7.75
C PHE A 68 -14.25 20.52 8.07
N GLN A 69 -14.97 21.16 7.16
CA GLN A 69 -15.42 22.53 7.32
C GLN A 69 -16.87 22.66 6.85
N SER A 70 -17.73 23.26 7.69
CA SER A 70 -19.16 23.46 7.38
C SER A 70 -19.83 22.18 6.88
N GLU A 71 -19.65 21.07 7.63
CA GLU A 71 -20.13 19.72 7.29
C GLU A 71 -19.64 19.11 5.97
N THR A 72 -18.69 19.79 5.30
CA THR A 72 -18.10 19.35 4.04
C THR A 72 -16.72 18.76 4.29
N ARG A 73 -16.46 17.61 3.65
CA ARG A 73 -15.12 17.02 3.62
C ARG A 73 -14.31 17.62 2.47
N LEU A 74 -13.10 18.06 2.77
CA LEU A 74 -12.11 18.51 1.78
C LEU A 74 -10.90 17.58 1.84
N LEU A 75 -10.32 17.26 0.68
CA LEU A 75 -9.20 16.34 0.57
C LEU A 75 -8.06 17.01 -0.21
N ALA A 76 -6.82 16.61 0.10
CA ALA A 76 -5.63 17.01 -0.64
C ALA A 76 -5.48 18.54 -0.84
N GLU A 77 -5.52 19.02 -2.09
CA GLU A 77 -5.31 20.45 -2.42
C GLU A 77 -6.40 21.35 -1.84
N GLU A 78 -7.66 20.90 -1.81
CA GLU A 78 -8.76 21.65 -1.17
C GLU A 78 -8.50 21.84 0.33
N ALA A 79 -8.05 20.79 1.01
CA ALA A 79 -7.69 20.85 2.44
C ALA A 79 -6.44 21.73 2.67
N ALA A 80 -5.45 21.66 1.78
CA ALA A 80 -4.25 22.50 1.84
C ALA A 80 -4.55 24.00 1.71
N GLY A 81 -5.60 24.36 0.95
CA GLY A 81 -6.04 25.73 0.75
C GLY A 81 -6.48 26.42 2.06
N ILE A 82 -7.01 25.66 3.02
CA ILE A 82 -7.62 26.21 4.23
C ILE A 82 -6.78 26.06 5.50
N VAL A 83 -5.67 25.32 5.47
CA VAL A 83 -4.85 24.98 6.66
C VAL A 83 -4.38 26.20 7.48
N ALA A 84 -4.01 27.29 6.82
CA ALA A 84 -3.54 28.50 7.51
C ALA A 84 -4.70 29.30 8.14
N ARG A 85 -5.94 29.07 7.70
CA ARG A 85 -7.14 29.76 8.17
C ARG A 85 -7.85 28.97 9.28
N TYR A 86 -7.93 27.65 9.13
CA TYR A 86 -8.63 26.72 10.03
C TYR A 86 -7.76 25.50 10.38
N PRO A 87 -6.63 25.68 11.10
CA PRO A 87 -5.69 24.59 11.37
C PRO A 87 -6.26 23.48 12.26
N ASP A 88 -7.28 23.76 13.06
CA ASP A 88 -8.03 22.79 13.88
C ASP A 88 -8.98 21.92 13.05
N LYS A 89 -9.20 22.29 11.79
CA LYS A 89 -10.09 21.58 10.86
C LYS A 89 -9.34 20.75 9.82
N VAL A 90 -8.01 20.87 9.74
CA VAL A 90 -7.17 20.18 8.73
C VAL A 90 -6.24 19.19 9.41
N PHE A 91 -6.42 17.91 9.12
CA PHE A 91 -5.70 16.79 9.70
C PHE A 91 -4.57 16.32 8.77
N SER A 92 -3.35 16.30 9.30
CA SER A 92 -2.11 15.96 8.60
C SER A 92 -1.35 14.86 9.32
N ASN A 93 -0.30 14.30 8.70
CA ASN A 93 0.57 13.28 9.30
C ASN A 93 -0.16 12.01 9.80
N LEU A 94 -1.35 11.73 9.28
CA LEU A 94 -2.20 10.61 9.72
C LEU A 94 -1.51 9.25 9.59
N ARG A 95 -0.64 9.10 8.58
CA ARG A 95 0.21 7.90 8.40
C ARG A 95 1.06 7.62 9.64
N ASP A 96 1.65 8.65 10.25
CA ASP A 96 2.55 8.47 11.38
C ASP A 96 1.78 8.17 12.69
N MET A 97 0.45 8.33 12.68
CA MET A 97 -0.45 8.13 13.82
C MET A 97 -1.18 6.78 13.80
N VAL A 98 -1.18 6.07 12.67
CA VAL A 98 -1.97 4.84 12.49
C VAL A 98 -1.48 3.71 13.39
N GLY A 99 -2.39 3.00 14.05
CA GLY A 99 -2.04 1.88 14.94
C GLY A 99 -1.19 2.28 16.15
N LYS A 100 -1.14 3.57 16.50
CA LYS A 100 -0.39 4.08 17.67
C LYS A 100 -1.30 4.28 18.88
N PRO A 101 -0.76 4.17 20.11
CA PRO A 101 -1.48 4.53 21.32
C PRO A 101 -1.87 6.00 21.34
N TYR A 102 -2.99 6.31 21.99
CA TYR A 102 -3.48 7.67 22.19
C TYR A 102 -2.39 8.65 22.68
N ARG A 103 -1.63 8.26 23.70
CA ARG A 103 -0.61 9.12 24.34
C ARG A 103 0.51 9.49 23.37
N ASP A 104 0.94 8.55 22.53
CA ASP A 104 1.99 8.79 21.53
C ASP A 104 1.52 9.74 20.44
N VAL A 105 0.28 9.56 19.95
CA VAL A 105 -0.33 10.45 18.96
C VAL A 105 -0.51 11.85 19.52
N LYS A 106 -1.01 11.98 20.76
CA LYS A 106 -1.17 13.27 21.43
C LYS A 106 0.16 14.00 21.60
N ARG A 107 1.19 13.31 22.09
CA ARG A 107 2.55 13.85 22.22
C ARG A 107 3.12 14.30 20.87
N PHE A 108 2.93 13.50 19.82
CA PHE A 108 3.38 13.85 18.48
C PHE A 108 2.65 15.08 17.93
N ALA A 109 1.32 15.15 18.08
CA ALA A 109 0.53 16.29 17.64
C ALA A 109 0.95 17.58 18.36
N ASP A 110 1.14 17.53 19.68
CA ASP A 110 1.56 18.67 20.48
C ASP A 110 2.98 19.13 20.09
N ALA A 111 3.93 18.20 19.93
CA ALA A 111 5.30 18.51 19.49
C ALA A 111 5.36 19.14 18.09
N MET A 112 4.37 18.85 17.26
CA MET A 112 4.25 19.39 15.89
C MET A 112 3.36 20.64 15.82
N TYR A 113 2.87 21.18 16.94
CA TYR A 113 1.88 22.26 16.98
C TYR A 113 0.64 21.98 16.11
N LEU A 114 0.15 20.75 16.15
CA LEU A 114 -1.08 20.33 15.49
C LEU A 114 -2.23 20.46 16.50
N PRO A 115 -3.18 21.39 16.32
CA PRO A 115 -4.26 21.65 17.28
C PRO A 115 -5.37 20.59 17.17
N PHE A 116 -5.00 19.31 17.16
CA PHE A 116 -5.94 18.21 17.03
C PHE A 116 -6.55 17.88 18.39
N ASP A 117 -7.87 17.74 18.42
CA ASP A 117 -8.59 17.20 19.57
C ASP A 117 -8.54 15.66 19.51
N VAL A 118 -7.49 15.11 20.10
CA VAL A 118 -7.22 13.66 20.10
C VAL A 118 -7.93 13.02 21.29
N LEU A 119 -8.64 11.92 21.03
CA LEU A 119 -9.35 11.10 22.01
C LEU A 119 -8.77 9.68 22.05
N GLU A 120 -9.04 8.97 23.14
CA GLU A 120 -8.69 7.54 23.29
C GLU A 120 -9.94 6.68 23.00
N ASP A 121 -9.78 5.66 22.16
CA ASP A 121 -10.84 4.67 21.91
C ASP A 121 -10.75 3.46 22.85
N PHE A 122 -11.69 2.52 22.70
CA PHE A 122 -11.74 1.29 23.52
C PHE A 122 -10.50 0.38 23.35
N ARG A 123 -9.73 0.55 22.26
CA ARG A 123 -8.48 -0.19 21.98
C ARG A 123 -7.27 0.51 22.61
N GLY A 124 -7.42 1.70 23.17
CA GLY A 124 -6.32 2.58 23.56
C GLY A 124 -5.64 3.27 22.37
N ALA A 125 -6.24 3.20 21.18
CA ALA A 125 -5.77 3.89 19.98
C ALA A 125 -6.29 5.33 19.94
N ALA A 126 -5.65 6.16 19.11
CA ALA A 126 -6.08 7.53 18.90
C ALA A 126 -7.31 7.64 17.99
N MET A 127 -8.27 8.46 18.39
CA MET A 127 -9.31 9.03 17.53
C MET A 127 -9.16 10.55 17.48
N ILE A 128 -9.72 11.19 16.47
CA ILE A 128 -9.71 12.63 16.31
C ILE A 128 -11.15 13.15 16.27
N ARG A 129 -11.48 14.07 17.17
CA ARG A 129 -12.76 14.78 17.17
C ARG A 129 -12.71 15.90 16.13
N VAL A 130 -13.71 15.95 15.25
CA VAL A 130 -13.83 16.97 14.19
C VAL A 130 -14.94 17.98 14.49
N SER A 131 -15.97 17.56 15.23
CA SER A 131 -17.04 18.36 15.82
C SER A 131 -17.52 17.70 17.12
N ASP A 132 -18.35 18.38 17.90
CA ASP A 132 -18.76 17.95 19.26
C ASP A 132 -19.19 16.47 19.33
N ASP A 133 -19.99 16.02 18.35
CA ASP A 133 -20.54 14.67 18.30
C ASP A 133 -19.86 13.75 17.27
N VAL A 134 -18.88 14.25 16.51
CA VAL A 134 -18.25 13.47 15.41
C VAL A 134 -16.77 13.30 15.67
N SER A 135 -16.38 12.04 15.83
CA SER A 135 -14.98 11.61 15.86
C SER A 135 -14.70 10.56 14.79
N TYR A 136 -13.46 10.50 14.33
CA TYR A 136 -12.98 9.49 13.41
C TYR A 136 -11.73 8.84 13.98
N SER A 137 -11.62 7.53 13.80
CA SER A 137 -10.36 6.82 13.94
C SER A 137 -9.33 7.30 12.91
N VAL A 138 -8.05 7.12 13.21
CA VAL A 138 -6.98 7.43 12.25
C VAL A 138 -7.12 6.57 10.99
N GLU A 139 -7.58 5.31 11.13
CA GLU A 139 -7.86 4.40 10.02
C GLU A 139 -8.97 4.93 9.10
N GLU A 140 -10.04 5.52 9.64
CA GLU A 140 -11.09 6.16 8.82
C GLU A 140 -10.55 7.35 8.04
N LEU A 141 -9.78 8.24 8.69
CA LEU A 141 -9.20 9.42 8.02
C LEU A 141 -8.18 9.02 6.95
N LEU A 142 -7.33 8.02 7.21
CA LEU A 142 -6.46 7.44 6.20
C LEU A 142 -7.25 6.78 5.07
N GLY A 143 -8.36 6.12 5.38
CA GLY A 143 -9.26 5.55 4.38
C GLY A 143 -9.78 6.61 3.39
N MET A 144 -10.06 7.84 3.86
CA MET A 144 -10.43 8.95 2.99
C MET A 144 -9.28 9.37 2.05
N ILE A 145 -8.04 9.42 2.54
CA ILE A 145 -6.85 9.72 1.72
C ILE A 145 -6.59 8.62 0.69
N LEU A 146 -6.69 7.36 1.11
CA LEU A 146 -6.51 6.21 0.22
C LEU A 146 -7.61 6.17 -0.84
N LYS A 147 -8.86 6.48 -0.48
CA LYS A 147 -9.96 6.60 -1.44
C LYS A 147 -9.71 7.71 -2.46
N TYR A 148 -9.18 8.85 -2.04
CA TYR A 148 -8.74 9.90 -2.96
C TYR A 148 -7.65 9.38 -3.92
N GLY A 149 -6.63 8.67 -3.40
CA GLY A 149 -5.61 8.04 -4.24
C GLY A 149 -6.15 7.04 -5.25
N ALA A 150 -7.12 6.22 -4.84
CA ALA A 150 -7.82 5.29 -5.73
C ALA A 150 -8.56 6.04 -6.86
N ASN A 151 -9.27 7.11 -6.52
CA ASN A 151 -9.97 7.93 -7.51
C ASN A 151 -9.00 8.59 -8.51
N LEU A 152 -7.79 9.00 -8.08
CA LEU A 152 -6.75 9.48 -9.00
C LEU A 152 -6.29 8.39 -9.98
N ALA A 153 -6.12 7.16 -9.49
CA ALA A 153 -5.77 6.03 -10.34
C ALA A 153 -6.84 5.76 -11.41
N GLU A 154 -8.11 5.71 -11.00
CA GLU A 154 -9.24 5.49 -11.91
C GLU A 154 -9.40 6.64 -12.92
N PHE A 155 -9.23 7.88 -12.47
CA PHE A 155 -9.29 9.04 -13.36
C PHE A 155 -8.21 9.00 -14.43
N HIS A 156 -6.99 8.56 -14.09
CA HIS A 156 -5.88 8.49 -15.04
C HIS A 156 -5.98 7.28 -15.97
N SER A 157 -6.33 6.10 -15.45
CA SER A 157 -6.41 4.85 -16.23
C SER A 157 -7.67 4.80 -17.12
N LYS A 158 -8.71 5.57 -16.76
CA LYS A 158 -10.06 5.48 -17.34
C LYS A 158 -10.69 4.09 -17.18
N ALA A 159 -10.24 3.34 -16.16
CA ALA A 159 -10.71 2.02 -15.80
C ALA A 159 -10.89 1.92 -14.27
N MET A 160 -11.68 0.96 -13.82
CA MET A 160 -11.83 0.67 -12.39
C MET A 160 -10.53 0.08 -11.84
N VAL A 161 -10.04 0.58 -10.70
CA VAL A 161 -8.78 0.14 -10.09
C VAL A 161 -9.03 -0.27 -8.65
N LYS A 162 -9.09 -1.59 -8.40
CA LYS A 162 -9.28 -2.13 -7.04
C LYS A 162 -8.00 -2.65 -6.42
N ASP A 163 -7.16 -3.29 -7.23
CA ASP A 163 -5.98 -4.01 -6.77
C ASP A 163 -4.78 -3.06 -6.69
N MET A 164 -4.24 -2.89 -5.48
CA MET A 164 -3.16 -1.93 -5.24
C MET A 164 -2.03 -2.48 -4.37
N VAL A 165 -0.82 -1.97 -4.62
CA VAL A 165 0.32 -2.09 -3.70
C VAL A 165 0.51 -0.77 -2.99
N ILE A 166 0.69 -0.78 -1.67
CA ILE A 166 0.90 0.45 -0.88
C ILE A 166 2.31 0.40 -0.27
N SER A 167 3.08 1.49 -0.44
CA SER A 167 4.38 1.63 0.22
C SER A 167 4.22 1.84 1.72
N VAL A 168 5.13 1.29 2.51
CA VAL A 168 5.22 1.51 3.95
C VAL A 168 6.68 1.74 4.37
N PRO A 169 6.93 2.59 5.37
CA PRO A 169 8.28 2.77 5.86
C PRO A 169 8.79 1.48 6.53
N PRO A 170 10.11 1.23 6.51
CA PRO A 170 10.69 -0.02 7.00
C PRO A 170 10.39 -0.30 8.48
N TYR A 171 10.08 0.75 9.25
CA TYR A 171 9.80 0.67 10.69
C TYR A 171 8.34 0.39 11.05
N PHE A 172 7.43 0.28 10.09
CA PHE A 172 6.05 -0.11 10.40
C PHE A 172 6.01 -1.53 11.00
N GLY A 173 5.47 -1.63 12.21
CA GLY A 173 5.21 -2.88 12.91
C GLY A 173 3.86 -3.49 12.51
N GLN A 174 3.45 -4.50 13.28
CA GLN A 174 2.21 -5.24 13.10
C GLN A 174 0.97 -4.35 13.27
N ALA A 175 0.94 -3.45 14.25
CA ALA A 175 -0.22 -2.61 14.52
C ALA A 175 -0.46 -1.60 13.39
N GLU A 176 0.59 -0.94 12.92
CA GLU A 176 0.54 0.04 11.84
C GLU A 176 0.18 -0.62 10.50
N ARG A 177 0.77 -1.79 10.21
CA ARG A 177 0.45 -2.58 9.01
C ARG A 177 -1.01 -3.03 9.03
N LYS A 178 -1.51 -3.55 10.16
CA LYS A 178 -2.93 -3.94 10.30
C LYS A 178 -3.86 -2.73 10.18
N GLY A 179 -3.55 -1.60 10.83
CA GLY A 179 -4.33 -0.37 10.73
C GLY A 179 -4.38 0.20 9.31
N LEU A 180 -3.28 0.13 8.57
CA LEU A 180 -3.26 0.51 7.15
C LEU A 180 -4.09 -0.44 6.28
N MET A 181 -4.07 -1.75 6.54
CA MET A 181 -4.96 -2.71 5.86
C MET A 181 -6.43 -2.39 6.13
N THR A 182 -6.78 -2.02 7.38
CA THR A 182 -8.13 -1.57 7.72
C THR A 182 -8.50 -0.28 6.98
N ALA A 183 -7.62 0.72 6.94
CA ALA A 183 -7.85 1.95 6.17
C ALA A 183 -8.08 1.67 4.68
N ALA A 184 -7.31 0.75 4.09
CA ALA A 184 -7.48 0.34 2.70
C ALA A 184 -8.80 -0.41 2.46
N GLU A 185 -9.23 -1.26 3.40
CA GLU A 185 -10.54 -1.91 3.34
C GLU A 185 -11.69 -0.89 3.40
N LEU A 186 -11.57 0.14 4.24
CA LEU A 186 -12.52 1.26 4.31
C LEU A 186 -12.56 2.06 3.00
N ALA A 187 -11.44 2.17 2.29
CA ALA A 187 -11.35 2.81 0.97
C ALA A 187 -11.86 1.93 -0.19
N GLY A 188 -12.20 0.66 0.07
CA GLY A 188 -12.59 -0.31 -0.96
C GLY A 188 -11.42 -0.80 -1.83
N ILE A 189 -10.19 -0.71 -1.32
CA ILE A 189 -8.97 -1.12 -2.00
C ILE A 189 -8.64 -2.57 -1.59
N ASN A 190 -8.34 -3.41 -2.58
CA ASN A 190 -7.74 -4.72 -2.35
C ASN A 190 -6.21 -4.58 -2.33
N VAL A 191 -5.62 -4.65 -1.14
CA VAL A 191 -4.17 -4.55 -0.97
C VAL A 191 -3.51 -5.88 -1.33
N ILE A 192 -2.87 -5.94 -2.50
CA ILE A 192 -2.13 -7.12 -2.97
C ILE A 192 -0.87 -7.35 -2.12
N SER A 193 -0.19 -6.26 -1.75
CA SER A 193 0.98 -6.26 -0.87
C SER A 193 1.20 -4.87 -0.27
N LEU A 194 1.61 -4.84 1.00
CA LEU A 194 2.36 -3.70 1.53
C LEU A 194 3.82 -3.91 1.17
N ILE A 195 4.44 -2.95 0.47
CA ILE A 195 5.85 -3.01 0.06
C ILE A 195 6.67 -2.04 0.92
N ASN A 196 7.84 -2.44 1.39
CA ASN A 196 8.71 -1.47 2.06
C ASN A 196 9.21 -0.42 1.05
N GLU A 197 9.27 0.85 1.45
CA GLU A 197 9.68 1.98 0.60
C GLU A 197 11.02 1.70 -0.15
N HIS A 198 12.03 1.20 0.56
CA HIS A 198 13.34 0.85 -0.01
C HIS A 198 13.28 -0.26 -1.06
N SER A 199 12.35 -1.21 -0.92
CA SER A 199 12.16 -2.29 -1.90
C SER A 199 11.50 -1.77 -3.18
N GLY A 200 10.57 -0.81 -3.06
CA GLY A 200 10.04 -0.06 -4.19
C GLY A 200 11.16 0.68 -4.93
N ALA A 201 11.99 1.43 -4.21
CA ALA A 201 13.15 2.11 -4.79
C ALA A 201 14.14 1.15 -5.47
N ALA A 202 14.47 0.02 -4.82
CA ALA A 202 15.36 -0.99 -5.36
C ALA A 202 14.81 -1.64 -6.64
N LEU A 203 13.50 -1.88 -6.71
CA LEU A 203 12.83 -2.35 -7.93
C LEU A 203 13.01 -1.36 -9.08
N GLN A 204 12.77 -0.07 -8.82
CA GLN A 204 12.92 0.98 -9.83
C GLN A 204 14.38 1.15 -10.26
N TYR A 205 15.34 1.01 -9.33
CA TYR A 205 16.76 1.08 -9.63
C TYR A 205 17.26 -0.07 -10.51
N GLY A 206 16.79 -1.28 -10.24
CA GLY A 206 17.31 -2.49 -10.88
C GLY A 206 16.66 -2.86 -12.21
N ILE A 207 15.47 -2.33 -12.54
CA ILE A 207 14.68 -2.81 -13.68
C ILE A 207 15.35 -2.58 -15.04
N ASP A 208 16.12 -1.49 -15.17
CA ASP A 208 16.81 -1.10 -16.40
C ASP A 208 18.33 -1.34 -16.34
N LYS A 209 18.83 -2.00 -15.29
CA LYS A 209 20.26 -2.31 -15.14
C LYS A 209 20.54 -3.78 -15.44
N ASP A 210 21.74 -4.08 -15.89
CA ASP A 210 22.24 -5.44 -16.08
C ASP A 210 23.27 -5.80 -15.00
N PHE A 211 23.00 -6.86 -14.26
CA PHE A 211 23.87 -7.38 -13.20
C PHE A 211 24.53 -8.71 -13.57
N SER A 212 24.46 -9.12 -14.83
CA SER A 212 25.15 -10.31 -15.36
C SER A 212 26.68 -10.20 -15.26
N ASN A 213 27.21 -8.98 -15.38
CA ASN A 213 28.64 -8.70 -15.35
C ASN A 213 29.23 -8.48 -13.95
N GLY A 214 28.41 -8.56 -12.89
CA GLY A 214 28.90 -8.45 -11.51
C GLY A 214 27.84 -7.97 -10.52
N SER A 215 27.95 -8.49 -9.30
CA SER A 215 27.09 -8.11 -8.18
C SER A 215 27.47 -6.76 -7.59
N ARG A 216 26.50 -6.06 -6.98
CA ARG A 216 26.70 -4.71 -6.45
C ARG A 216 25.99 -4.52 -5.12
N HIS A 217 26.68 -3.93 -4.14
CA HIS A 217 26.08 -3.44 -2.90
C HIS A 217 25.68 -1.98 -3.06
N VAL A 218 24.39 -1.66 -2.95
CA VAL A 218 23.87 -0.29 -3.07
C VAL A 218 23.19 0.07 -1.76
N ILE A 219 23.46 1.27 -1.25
CA ILE A 219 22.72 1.83 -0.12
C ILE A 219 21.68 2.79 -0.68
N PHE A 220 20.41 2.55 -0.36
CA PHE A 220 19.35 3.54 -0.54
C PHE A 220 19.22 4.33 0.75
N TYR A 221 19.52 5.63 0.69
CA TYR A 221 19.37 6.56 1.81
C TYR A 221 18.16 7.45 1.56
N ASP A 222 17.13 7.28 2.36
CA ASP A 222 15.93 8.11 2.30
C ASP A 222 15.86 9.05 3.50
N MET A 223 15.59 10.32 3.23
CA MET A 223 15.10 11.25 4.25
C MET A 223 13.85 11.97 3.72
N GLY A 224 12.70 11.51 4.19
CA GLY A 224 11.40 12.09 3.91
C GLY A 224 11.05 13.26 4.84
N SER A 225 9.74 13.48 5.03
CA SER A 225 9.25 14.56 5.90
C SER A 225 9.40 14.23 7.39
N SER A 226 9.07 13.02 7.85
CA SER A 226 9.08 12.67 9.28
C SER A 226 10.19 11.72 9.72
N SER A 227 10.78 10.97 8.78
CA SER A 227 11.69 9.87 9.09
C SER A 227 12.85 9.74 8.08
N THR A 228 13.88 9.02 8.51
CA THR A 228 15.11 8.75 7.76
C THR A 228 15.41 7.26 7.83
N TYR A 229 15.86 6.65 6.74
CA TYR A 229 16.40 5.29 6.76
C TYR A 229 17.57 5.10 5.78
N ALA A 230 18.36 4.06 6.04
CA ALA A 230 19.32 3.52 5.10
C ALA A 230 19.06 2.03 4.90
N ALA A 231 18.98 1.58 3.64
CA ALA A 231 18.79 0.18 3.29
C ALA A 231 19.94 -0.32 2.41
N LEU A 232 20.64 -1.37 2.86
CA LEU A 232 21.66 -2.07 2.09
C LEU A 232 21.00 -3.13 1.22
N VAL A 233 21.18 -3.00 -0.09
CA VAL A 233 20.62 -3.89 -1.09
C VAL A 233 21.74 -4.50 -1.93
N TYR A 234 21.68 -5.81 -2.11
CA TYR A 234 22.61 -6.56 -2.94
C TYR A 234 21.94 -6.94 -4.25
N PHE A 235 22.42 -6.38 -5.36
CA PHE A 235 21.98 -6.70 -6.71
C PHE A 235 22.88 -7.77 -7.34
N SER A 236 22.29 -8.73 -8.04
CA SER A 236 23.00 -9.79 -8.76
C SER A 236 22.14 -10.32 -9.92
N ALA A 237 22.69 -11.22 -10.74
CA ALA A 237 21.92 -11.99 -11.70
C ALA A 237 22.00 -13.49 -11.40
N TYR A 238 20.97 -14.24 -11.80
CA TYR A 238 20.95 -15.70 -11.73
C TYR A 238 20.49 -16.30 -13.06
N ASN A 239 20.94 -17.50 -13.39
CA ASN A 239 20.52 -18.19 -14.61
C ASN A 239 19.18 -18.91 -14.36
N ALA A 240 18.16 -18.55 -15.15
CA ALA A 240 16.84 -19.18 -15.16
C ALA A 240 16.63 -19.95 -16.47
N LYS A 241 15.80 -21.00 -16.46
CA LYS A 241 15.35 -21.66 -17.68
C LYS A 241 13.99 -21.08 -18.09
N GLU A 242 13.94 -20.37 -19.20
CA GLU A 242 12.68 -19.95 -19.83
C GLU A 242 12.53 -20.66 -21.18
N PHE A 243 11.45 -21.44 -21.34
CA PHE A 243 11.17 -22.21 -22.56
C PHE A 243 12.36 -23.06 -23.06
N GLY A 244 13.10 -23.67 -22.12
CA GLY A 244 14.27 -24.51 -22.44
C GLY A 244 15.56 -23.75 -22.74
N LYS A 245 15.54 -22.40 -22.78
CA LYS A 245 16.73 -21.56 -22.93
C LYS A 245 17.20 -21.03 -21.57
N THR A 246 18.51 -21.01 -21.36
CA THR A 246 19.11 -20.33 -20.20
C THR A 246 19.07 -18.83 -20.44
N VAL A 247 18.35 -18.10 -19.58
CA VAL A 247 18.24 -16.65 -19.58
C VAL A 247 18.81 -16.12 -18.27
N SER A 248 19.64 -15.08 -18.33
CA SER A 248 20.11 -14.38 -17.13
C SER A 248 18.98 -13.48 -16.62
N ALA A 249 18.54 -13.71 -15.38
CA ALA A 249 17.50 -12.94 -14.71
C ALA A 249 18.12 -12.13 -13.57
N ASN A 250 17.88 -10.82 -13.59
CA ASN A 250 18.33 -9.94 -12.51
C ASN A 250 17.52 -10.21 -11.23
N GLN A 251 18.16 -10.00 -10.09
CA GLN A 251 17.50 -9.99 -8.79
C GLN A 251 18.17 -9.01 -7.82
N PHE A 252 17.47 -8.68 -6.74
CA PHE A 252 18.08 -8.07 -5.57
C PHE A 252 17.63 -8.74 -4.27
N GLN A 253 18.45 -8.58 -3.25
CA GLN A 253 18.13 -8.95 -1.87
C GLN A 253 18.39 -7.77 -0.94
N VAL A 254 17.39 -7.41 -0.14
CA VAL A 254 17.60 -6.49 0.99
C VAL A 254 18.41 -7.22 2.06
N LYS A 255 19.58 -6.68 2.41
CA LYS A 255 20.52 -7.29 3.36
C LYS A 255 20.34 -6.73 4.76
N ASP A 256 20.18 -5.42 4.88
CA ASP A 256 19.87 -4.75 6.14
C ASP A 256 19.13 -3.43 5.87
N VAL A 257 18.38 -2.94 6.86
CA VAL A 257 17.73 -1.62 6.85
C VAL A 257 17.65 -1.02 8.25
N ARG A 258 18.10 0.22 8.42
CA ARG A 258 18.10 0.93 9.72
C ARG A 258 17.49 2.31 9.54
N TRP A 259 17.00 2.90 10.62
CA TRP A 259 16.20 4.11 10.54
C TRP A 259 16.24 4.94 11.81
N ASP A 260 15.87 6.20 11.65
CA ASP A 260 15.40 7.07 12.71
C ASP A 260 13.98 7.53 12.32
N SER A 261 12.97 7.02 13.05
CA SER A 261 11.56 7.31 12.76
C SER A 261 11.11 8.69 13.23
N GLY A 262 11.95 9.40 14.00
CA GLY A 262 11.66 10.74 14.54
C GLY A 262 12.49 11.84 13.90
N LEU A 263 13.22 11.55 12.82
CA LEU A 263 14.10 12.46 12.12
C LEU A 263 13.74 12.56 10.64
N GLY A 264 13.28 13.72 10.19
CA GLY A 264 13.09 14.05 8.78
C GLY A 264 13.11 15.56 8.53
N GLY A 265 12.66 15.96 7.35
CA GLY A 265 12.60 17.36 6.94
C GLY A 265 11.77 18.26 7.87
N GLN A 266 10.75 17.71 8.55
CA GLN A 266 9.90 18.44 9.50
C GLN A 266 10.66 18.80 10.79
N ASN A 267 11.61 17.98 11.22
CA ASN A 267 12.44 18.33 12.39
C ASN A 267 13.35 19.53 12.08
N MET A 268 13.84 19.63 10.85
CA MET A 268 14.60 20.79 10.38
C MET A 268 13.71 22.03 10.28
N GLU A 269 12.48 21.87 9.76
CA GLU A 269 11.48 22.94 9.73
C GLU A 269 11.15 23.43 11.14
N LEU A 270 10.99 22.53 12.12
CA LEU A 270 10.72 22.91 13.49
C LEU A 270 11.86 23.75 14.10
N ARG A 271 13.14 23.49 13.77
CA ARG A 271 14.24 24.38 14.23
C ARG A 271 14.08 25.80 13.74
N LEU A 272 13.67 25.97 12.49
CA LEU A 272 13.37 27.27 11.89
C LEU A 272 12.11 27.90 12.51
N VAL A 273 11.06 27.11 12.73
CA VAL A 273 9.82 27.57 13.38
C VAL A 273 10.11 28.11 14.77
N GLU A 274 10.85 27.36 15.60
CA GLU A 274 11.24 27.81 16.95
C GLU A 274 12.06 29.10 16.89
N TYR A 275 13.07 29.15 16.01
CA TYR A 275 13.91 30.32 15.83
C TYR A 275 13.09 31.58 15.48
N PHE A 276 12.20 31.47 14.49
CA PHE A 276 11.38 32.60 14.05
C PHE A 276 10.25 32.94 15.02
N ALA A 277 9.70 31.96 15.75
CA ALA A 277 8.76 32.21 16.82
C ALA A 277 9.41 33.02 17.95
N ASP A 278 10.66 32.73 18.30
CA ASP A 278 11.41 33.53 19.28
C ASP A 278 11.72 34.94 18.80
N GLU A 279 12.09 35.12 17.53
CA GLU A 279 12.28 36.45 16.94
C GLU A 279 10.98 37.25 16.98
N PHE A 280 9.86 36.66 16.56
CA PHE A 280 8.57 37.34 16.58
C PHE A 280 8.11 37.67 18.01
N ASN A 281 8.25 36.75 18.96
CA ASN A 281 7.92 37.00 20.36
C ASN A 281 8.72 38.18 20.94
N LYS A 282 10.01 38.29 20.59
CA LYS A 282 10.85 39.45 20.95
C LYS A 282 10.37 40.74 20.30
N GLN A 283 9.95 40.69 19.03
CA GLN A 283 9.41 41.84 18.30
C GLN A 283 8.07 42.32 18.89
N VAL A 284 7.20 41.39 19.32
CA VAL A 284 5.89 41.73 19.90
C VAL A 284 6.03 42.36 21.28
N GLY A 285 6.90 41.78 22.12
CA GLY A 285 7.06 42.17 23.52
C GLY A 285 5.93 41.67 24.44
N ASN A 286 5.87 42.20 25.66
CA ASN A 286 4.78 41.99 26.63
C ASN A 286 4.48 40.54 27.06
N GLY A 287 5.41 39.60 26.85
CA GLY A 287 5.25 38.19 27.26
C GLY A 287 4.30 37.38 26.37
N VAL A 288 3.96 37.88 25.17
CA VAL A 288 3.20 37.12 24.18
C VAL A 288 4.05 35.97 23.63
N ASP A 289 3.44 34.79 23.51
CA ASP A 289 4.06 33.63 22.86
C ASP A 289 3.19 33.14 21.71
N VAL A 290 3.65 33.36 20.49
CA VAL A 290 2.95 33.02 19.24
C VAL A 290 2.61 31.53 19.15
N ARG A 291 3.37 30.68 19.84
CA ARG A 291 3.16 29.22 19.91
C ARG A 291 1.81 28.83 20.49
N LYS A 292 1.20 29.71 21.30
CA LYS A 292 -0.12 29.48 21.90
C LYS A 292 -1.27 29.71 20.93
N TYR A 293 -1.00 30.21 19.72
CA TYR A 293 -2.01 30.58 18.74
C TYR A 293 -1.90 29.70 17.50
N PRO A 294 -2.75 28.67 17.36
CA PRO A 294 -2.64 27.69 16.28
C PRO A 294 -2.66 28.29 14.87
N LYS A 295 -3.47 29.33 14.65
CA LYS A 295 -3.55 30.04 13.36
C LYS A 295 -2.23 30.75 13.01
N ALA A 296 -1.58 31.38 14.00
CA ALA A 296 -0.29 32.02 13.79
C ALA A 296 0.79 30.98 13.49
N MET A 297 0.83 29.88 14.25
CA MET A 297 1.76 28.78 14.01
C MET A 297 1.56 28.11 12.65
N ALA A 298 0.32 27.93 12.19
CA ALA A 298 0.04 27.38 10.87
C ALA A 298 0.55 28.29 9.74
N LYS A 299 0.35 29.62 9.85
CA LYS A 299 0.92 30.60 8.91
C LYS A 299 2.45 30.56 8.90
N LEU A 300 3.07 30.55 10.09
CA LEU A 300 4.52 30.52 10.23
C LEU A 300 5.12 29.24 9.64
N LYS A 301 4.58 28.06 9.99
CA LYS A 301 5.02 26.76 9.46
C LYS A 301 4.94 26.71 7.93
N LYS A 302 3.84 27.20 7.34
CA LYS A 302 3.66 27.26 5.88
C LYS A 302 4.79 28.07 5.22
N GLN A 303 5.14 29.23 5.79
CA GLN A 303 6.20 30.07 5.25
C GLN A 303 7.61 29.49 5.52
N VAL A 304 7.82 28.86 6.67
CA VAL A 304 9.10 28.19 7.01
C VAL A 304 9.40 27.05 6.05
N LYS A 305 8.40 26.24 5.69
CA LYS A 305 8.58 25.16 4.70
C LYS A 305 9.14 25.71 3.38
N ARG A 306 8.53 26.77 2.85
CA ARG A 306 9.02 27.47 1.64
C ARG A 306 10.43 28.05 1.86
N THR A 307 10.70 28.61 3.03
CA THR A 307 12.01 29.19 3.36
C THR A 307 13.11 28.12 3.34
N LYS A 308 12.86 26.94 3.93
CA LYS A 308 13.79 25.79 3.88
C LYS A 308 14.08 25.33 2.46
N GLU A 309 13.05 25.25 1.62
CA GLU A 309 13.18 24.88 0.21
C GLU A 309 14.06 25.90 -0.54
N ILE A 310 13.85 27.20 -0.33
CA ILE A 310 14.68 28.26 -0.92
C ILE A 310 16.14 28.14 -0.46
N LEU A 311 16.39 27.87 0.82
CA LEU A 311 17.74 27.70 1.39
C LEU A 311 18.49 26.48 0.83
N SER A 312 17.77 25.49 0.28
CA SER A 312 18.39 24.34 -0.38
C SER A 312 19.07 24.73 -1.69
N ALA A 313 18.59 25.81 -2.35
CA ALA A 313 19.18 26.35 -3.57
C ALA A 313 20.02 27.62 -3.33
N ASN A 314 19.60 28.49 -2.41
CA ASN A 314 20.19 29.81 -2.15
C ASN A 314 20.90 29.88 -0.79
N THR A 315 21.87 30.78 -0.65
CA THR A 315 22.64 30.98 0.59
C THR A 315 21.89 31.80 1.65
N ALA A 316 20.81 32.48 1.28
CA ALA A 316 19.92 33.20 2.19
C ALA A 316 18.49 33.19 1.67
N ALA A 317 17.53 33.39 2.57
CA ALA A 317 16.12 33.45 2.23
C ALA A 317 15.39 34.46 3.14
N PRO A 318 14.55 35.36 2.56
CA PRO A 318 13.67 36.20 3.35
C PRO A 318 12.48 35.39 3.87
N ILE A 319 12.01 35.76 5.07
CA ILE A 319 10.73 35.28 5.61
C ILE A 319 9.81 36.49 5.80
N SER A 320 8.61 36.40 5.26
CA SER A 320 7.57 37.42 5.43
C SER A 320 6.23 36.72 5.66
N VAL A 321 5.58 37.04 6.77
CA VAL A 321 4.25 36.53 7.12
C VAL A 321 3.37 37.71 7.51
N GLU A 322 2.34 37.96 6.71
CA GLU A 322 1.38 39.05 6.94
C GLU A 322 0.41 38.71 8.06
N SER A 323 0.16 39.71 8.93
CA SER A 323 -0.71 39.60 10.10
C SER A 323 -0.51 38.27 10.84
N LEU A 324 0.73 37.98 11.23
CA LEU A 324 1.08 36.71 11.88
C LEU A 324 0.25 36.53 13.17
N HIS A 325 0.18 37.58 13.99
CA HIS A 325 -0.68 37.66 15.17
C HIS A 325 -1.00 39.13 15.49
N ASP A 326 -2.21 39.42 15.99
CA ASP A 326 -2.70 40.76 16.34
C ASP A 326 -2.41 41.83 15.27
N ASP A 327 -2.69 41.50 14.01
CA ASP A 327 -2.44 42.36 12.83
C ASP A 327 -1.00 42.85 12.66
N ARG A 328 -0.04 42.19 13.32
CA ARG A 328 1.39 42.47 13.15
C ARG A 328 2.01 41.58 12.10
N ASP A 329 2.66 42.21 11.14
CA ASP A 329 3.50 41.52 10.17
C ASP A 329 4.80 41.03 10.82
N PHE A 330 5.25 39.85 10.39
CA PHE A 330 6.58 39.34 10.70
C PHE A 330 7.44 39.37 9.43
N ARG A 331 8.58 40.05 9.50
CA ARG A 331 9.59 40.08 8.43
C ARG A 331 10.96 39.84 9.04
N SER A 332 11.69 38.87 8.49
CA SER A 332 13.06 38.54 8.90
C SER A 332 13.82 37.96 7.70
N THR A 333 15.07 37.57 7.89
CA THR A 333 15.91 36.90 6.88
C THR A 333 16.83 35.92 7.60
N ILE A 334 17.12 34.80 6.94
CA ILE A 334 18.04 33.80 7.47
C ILE A 334 19.03 33.35 6.40
N THR A 335 20.26 33.04 6.81
CA THR A 335 21.27 32.43 5.95
C THR A 335 21.23 30.90 6.05
N ARG A 336 21.70 30.22 5.00
CA ARG A 336 21.89 28.77 4.99
C ARG A 336 22.81 28.34 6.12
N GLU A 337 23.90 29.07 6.35
CA GLU A 337 24.85 28.81 7.44
C GLU A 337 24.14 28.80 8.80
N LYS A 338 23.25 29.77 9.07
CA LYS A 338 22.51 29.81 10.32
C LYS A 338 21.52 28.65 10.43
N PHE A 339 20.81 28.32 9.35
CA PHE A 339 19.95 27.14 9.32
C PHE A 339 20.73 25.85 9.62
N GLU A 340 21.91 25.69 9.02
CA GLU A 340 22.79 24.54 9.24
C GLU A 340 23.29 24.45 10.69
N GLU A 341 23.58 25.60 11.32
CA GLU A 341 23.95 25.70 12.73
C GLU A 341 22.79 25.25 13.64
N LEU A 342 21.56 25.73 13.39
CA LEU A 342 20.36 25.38 14.16
C LEU A 342 20.03 23.88 14.13
N CYS A 343 20.45 23.19 13.07
CA CYS A 343 20.26 21.76 12.88
C CYS A 343 21.50 20.92 13.24
N GLY A 344 22.49 21.49 13.94
CA GLY A 344 23.75 20.83 14.26
C GLY A 344 23.61 19.42 14.82
N ASP A 345 22.70 19.21 15.78
CA ASP A 345 22.47 17.91 16.41
C ASP A 345 21.76 16.88 15.49
N LEU A 346 21.07 17.35 14.46
CA LEU A 346 20.37 16.49 13.51
C LEU A 346 21.32 15.85 12.50
N TRP A 347 22.45 16.51 12.20
CA TRP A 347 23.42 16.02 11.23
C TRP A 347 24.10 14.72 11.67
N ASP A 348 24.49 14.61 12.93
CA ASP A 348 25.11 13.39 13.44
C ASP A 348 24.09 12.24 13.52
N LYS A 349 22.86 12.54 13.93
CA LYS A 349 21.74 11.57 13.93
C LYS A 349 21.43 11.06 12.53
N SER A 350 21.50 11.93 11.52
CA SER A 350 21.22 11.55 10.13
C SER A 350 22.19 10.49 9.57
N LEU A 351 23.39 10.37 10.14
CA LEU A 351 24.37 9.35 9.73
C LEU A 351 24.18 8.00 10.45
N MET A 352 23.40 7.95 11.53
CA MET A 352 23.22 6.73 12.33
C MET A 352 22.68 5.55 11.51
N PRO A 353 21.63 5.70 10.68
CA PRO A 353 21.13 4.59 9.87
C PRO A 353 22.22 3.93 9.00
N VAL A 354 23.06 4.74 8.34
CA VAL A 354 24.15 4.24 7.49
C VAL A 354 25.22 3.55 8.33
N LYS A 355 25.62 4.17 9.45
CA LYS A 355 26.63 3.61 10.38
C LYS A 355 26.20 2.24 10.88
N GLU A 356 24.93 2.09 11.27
CA GLU A 356 24.40 0.83 11.77
C GLU A 356 24.33 -0.25 10.68
N VAL A 357 23.89 0.10 9.46
CA VAL A 357 23.84 -0.83 8.33
C VAL A 357 25.23 -1.38 7.98
N LEU A 358 26.25 -0.52 7.92
CA LEU A 358 27.63 -0.94 7.64
C LEU A 358 28.19 -1.78 8.78
N LYS A 359 27.98 -1.36 10.03
CA LYS A 359 28.41 -2.12 11.21
C LYS A 359 27.84 -3.53 11.24
N HIS A 360 26.55 -3.72 10.95
CA HIS A 360 25.92 -5.04 10.98
C HIS A 360 26.25 -5.91 9.78
N SER A 361 26.46 -5.31 8.61
CA SER A 361 26.86 -6.05 7.41
C SER A 361 28.33 -6.46 7.42
N GLY A 362 29.17 -5.78 8.22
CA GLY A 362 30.63 -5.97 8.22
C GLY A 362 31.32 -5.36 6.99
N LEU A 363 30.57 -4.62 6.16
CA LEU A 363 31.11 -3.94 4.99
C LEU A 363 31.71 -2.59 5.37
N GLN A 364 32.75 -2.19 4.63
CA GLN A 364 33.35 -0.87 4.69
C GLN A 364 32.68 0.08 3.69
N ALA A 365 32.93 1.39 3.85
CA ALA A 365 32.41 2.41 2.94
C ALA A 365 32.87 2.20 1.47
N ASP A 366 34.07 1.64 1.29
CA ASP A 366 34.65 1.34 -0.03
C ASP A 366 34.01 0.12 -0.71
N ASP A 367 33.39 -0.78 0.05
CA ASP A 367 32.69 -1.97 -0.50
C ASP A 367 31.33 -1.61 -1.13
N ILE A 368 30.83 -0.39 -0.86
CA ILE A 368 29.56 0.08 -1.38
C ILE A 368 29.75 0.54 -2.83
N TYR A 369 28.95 0.04 -3.75
CA TYR A 369 28.99 0.47 -5.14
C TYR A 369 28.43 1.89 -5.29
N ALA A 370 27.22 2.12 -4.77
CA ALA A 370 26.48 3.37 -4.91
C ALA A 370 25.70 3.72 -3.64
N VAL A 371 25.52 5.02 -3.40
CA VAL A 371 24.67 5.56 -2.33
C VAL A 371 23.58 6.42 -2.99
N GLU A 372 22.43 5.81 -3.24
CA GLU A 372 21.28 6.44 -3.91
C GLU A 372 20.44 7.25 -2.93
N LEU A 373 20.26 8.53 -3.22
CA LEU A 373 19.47 9.44 -2.39
C LEU A 373 17.99 9.44 -2.80
N ILE A 374 17.11 9.33 -1.81
CA ILE A 374 15.65 9.35 -1.97
C ILE A 374 15.03 10.29 -0.92
N GLY A 375 13.84 10.81 -1.19
CA GLY A 375 13.10 11.60 -0.23
C GLY A 375 13.45 13.09 -0.27
N GLY A 376 12.46 13.91 0.08
CA GLY A 376 12.48 15.36 -0.06
C GLY A 376 13.65 16.07 0.62
N ALA A 377 13.99 15.64 1.84
CA ALA A 377 14.94 16.33 2.70
C ALA A 377 16.41 16.02 2.35
N THR A 378 16.69 15.00 1.54
CA THR A 378 18.06 14.75 1.03
C THR A 378 18.57 15.88 0.14
N ARG A 379 17.70 16.76 -0.35
CA ARG A 379 18.06 17.96 -1.13
C ARG A 379 18.75 19.04 -0.30
N VAL A 380 18.77 18.94 1.03
CA VAL A 380 19.48 19.88 1.91
C VAL A 380 21.01 19.70 1.75
N PRO A 381 21.77 20.75 1.34
CA PRO A 381 23.19 20.62 1.02
C PRO A 381 24.06 20.05 2.15
N LYS A 382 23.84 20.50 3.40
CA LYS A 382 24.64 20.05 4.55
C LYS A 382 24.56 18.55 4.81
N LEU A 383 23.37 17.96 4.60
CA LEU A 383 23.16 16.53 4.74
C LEU A 383 23.98 15.75 3.70
N GLN A 384 23.97 16.20 2.44
CA GLN A 384 24.78 15.59 1.38
C GLN A 384 26.27 15.71 1.69
N VAL A 385 26.74 16.86 2.18
CA VAL A 385 28.14 17.04 2.63
C VAL A 385 28.49 16.04 3.72
N LYS A 386 27.62 15.85 4.71
CA LYS A 386 27.86 14.89 5.81
C LYS A 386 27.92 13.44 5.32
N LEU A 387 27.08 13.07 4.36
CA LEU A 387 27.12 11.75 3.73
C LEU A 387 28.41 11.56 2.91
N LEU A 388 28.80 12.56 2.11
CA LEU A 388 30.06 12.54 1.34
C LEU A 388 31.29 12.39 2.24
N GLU A 389 31.37 13.20 3.30
CA GLU A 389 32.42 13.13 4.32
C GLU A 389 32.48 11.72 4.94
N TYR A 390 31.32 11.14 5.30
CA TYR A 390 31.26 9.83 5.92
C TYR A 390 31.71 8.69 4.99
N PHE A 391 31.29 8.73 3.73
CA PHE A 391 31.66 7.70 2.74
C PHE A 391 33.03 7.92 2.10
N GLY A 392 33.69 9.06 2.33
CA GLY A 392 34.96 9.41 1.69
C GLY A 392 34.83 9.59 0.16
N ARG A 393 33.66 10.00 -0.33
CA ARG A 393 33.33 10.09 -1.76
C ARG A 393 33.32 11.53 -2.26
N LYS A 394 33.50 11.68 -3.57
CA LYS A 394 33.35 12.98 -4.26
C LYS A 394 31.89 13.32 -4.56
N ASP A 395 31.11 12.32 -4.92
CA ASP A 395 29.71 12.46 -5.35
C ASP A 395 28.81 11.39 -4.71
N LEU A 396 27.51 11.71 -4.61
CA LEU A 396 26.42 10.80 -4.21
C LEU A 396 25.56 10.49 -5.43
N ASP A 397 24.99 9.29 -5.47
CA ASP A 397 24.20 8.83 -6.60
C ASP A 397 22.77 9.37 -6.56
N LYS A 398 22.28 9.78 -7.74
CA LYS A 398 20.97 10.42 -7.94
C LYS A 398 20.31 9.89 -9.23
N HIS A 399 20.44 8.59 -9.49
CA HIS A 399 19.90 7.98 -10.71
C HIS A 399 18.37 7.87 -10.65
N LEU A 400 17.82 7.82 -9.44
CA LEU A 400 16.39 7.76 -9.19
C LEU A 400 15.79 9.16 -9.01
N ASP A 401 14.55 9.34 -9.46
CA ASP A 401 13.75 10.47 -9.01
C ASP A 401 13.35 10.26 -7.55
N ALA A 402 13.85 11.14 -6.68
CA ALA A 402 13.67 11.06 -5.23
C ALA A 402 12.21 11.14 -4.77
N ASP A 403 11.28 11.67 -5.57
CA ASP A 403 9.86 11.77 -5.22
C ASP A 403 9.02 10.63 -5.82
N GLU A 404 9.50 9.93 -6.86
CA GLU A 404 8.69 9.00 -7.66
C GLU A 404 9.19 7.55 -7.66
N ALA A 405 10.47 7.31 -7.36
CA ALA A 405 11.05 5.98 -7.53
C ALA A 405 10.36 4.89 -6.70
N ILE A 406 9.92 5.23 -5.48
CA ILE A 406 9.21 4.31 -4.60
C ILE A 406 7.87 3.88 -5.22
N VAL A 407 7.06 4.83 -5.69
CA VAL A 407 5.73 4.53 -6.23
C VAL A 407 5.83 3.82 -7.58
N LEU A 408 6.79 4.18 -8.43
CA LEU A 408 6.99 3.50 -9.72
C LEU A 408 7.43 2.05 -9.53
N GLY A 409 8.37 1.80 -8.60
CA GLY A 409 8.78 0.44 -8.26
C GLY A 409 7.68 -0.36 -7.56
N ALA A 410 6.83 0.29 -6.76
CA ALA A 410 5.64 -0.34 -6.18
C ALA A 410 4.62 -0.74 -7.25
N ALA A 411 4.41 0.08 -8.29
CA ALA A 411 3.56 -0.28 -9.43
C ALA A 411 4.15 -1.45 -10.24
N LEU A 412 5.48 -1.49 -10.39
CA LEU A 412 6.17 -2.64 -11.00
C LEU A 412 5.94 -3.92 -10.17
N HIS A 413 5.96 -3.81 -8.83
CA HIS A 413 5.62 -4.92 -7.95
C HIS A 413 4.15 -5.36 -8.13
N ALA A 414 3.22 -4.40 -8.19
CA ALA A 414 1.80 -4.67 -8.42
C ALA A 414 1.58 -5.41 -9.75
N ALA A 415 2.22 -4.96 -10.82
CA ALA A 415 2.15 -5.60 -12.13
C ALA A 415 2.70 -7.04 -12.10
N ASN A 416 3.80 -7.28 -11.39
CA ASN A 416 4.40 -8.61 -11.25
C ASN A 416 3.55 -9.58 -10.42
N LEU A 417 2.71 -9.07 -9.51
CA LEU A 417 1.78 -9.87 -8.71
C LEU A 417 0.44 -10.12 -9.40
N SER A 418 0.10 -9.35 -10.44
CA SER A 418 -1.15 -9.52 -11.18
C SER A 418 -1.08 -10.72 -12.12
N ASP A 419 -2.08 -11.60 -12.04
CA ASP A 419 -2.22 -12.73 -12.97
C ASP A 419 -2.59 -12.28 -14.40
N GLY A 420 -3.17 -11.09 -14.53
CA GLY A 420 -3.66 -10.53 -15.80
C GLY A 420 -2.61 -9.73 -16.57
N ILE A 421 -1.47 -9.38 -15.95
CA ILE A 421 -0.45 -8.50 -16.54
C ILE A 421 0.85 -9.27 -16.73
N LYS A 422 1.41 -9.21 -17.93
CA LYS A 422 2.72 -9.77 -18.23
C LYS A 422 3.65 -8.66 -18.69
N LEU A 423 4.56 -8.26 -17.81
CA LEU A 423 5.65 -7.38 -18.18
C LEU A 423 6.80 -8.18 -18.80
N ASN A 424 7.38 -7.63 -19.87
CA ASN A 424 8.50 -8.24 -20.59
C ASN A 424 9.82 -8.22 -19.80
N ARG A 425 9.92 -7.38 -18.77
CA ARG A 425 11.11 -7.25 -17.91
C ARG A 425 10.70 -7.59 -16.48
N LYS A 426 11.37 -8.59 -15.89
CA LYS A 426 11.16 -9.01 -14.51
C LYS A 426 12.46 -8.87 -13.74
N LEU A 427 12.34 -8.34 -12.52
CA LEU A 427 13.42 -8.26 -11.55
C LEU A 427 13.02 -9.08 -10.33
N GLY A 428 13.83 -10.08 -9.99
CA GLY A 428 13.62 -10.87 -8.78
C GLY A 428 13.76 -9.99 -7.53
N MET A 429 12.81 -10.08 -6.61
CA MET A 429 12.83 -9.34 -5.34
C MET A 429 12.88 -10.31 -4.16
N VAL A 430 13.87 -10.11 -3.28
CA VAL A 430 13.97 -10.78 -1.98
C VAL A 430 14.02 -9.73 -0.88
N ASP A 431 12.86 -9.41 -0.33
CA ASP A 431 12.71 -8.57 0.86
C ASP A 431 12.60 -9.43 2.13
N GLY A 432 12.76 -8.83 3.30
CA GLY A 432 12.75 -9.51 4.59
C GLY A 432 11.97 -8.79 5.69
N SER A 433 11.66 -9.53 6.75
CA SER A 433 11.03 -8.98 7.96
C SER A 433 11.95 -7.95 8.62
N SER A 434 11.47 -6.72 8.82
CA SER A 434 12.23 -5.67 9.51
C SER A 434 12.52 -5.99 10.98
N TYR A 435 11.71 -6.86 11.58
CA TYR A 435 11.74 -7.23 12.99
C TYR A 435 11.94 -8.73 13.18
N SER A 436 12.51 -9.08 14.33
CA SER A 436 12.46 -10.45 14.87
C SER A 436 11.15 -10.63 15.66
N PHE A 437 10.54 -11.80 15.52
CA PHE A 437 9.34 -12.18 16.27
C PHE A 437 9.61 -13.40 17.13
N PHE A 438 9.13 -13.34 18.37
CA PHE A 438 9.18 -14.41 19.36
C PHE A 438 7.77 -14.91 19.64
N MET A 439 7.69 -16.20 19.99
CA MET A 439 6.50 -16.79 20.59
C MET A 439 6.77 -17.07 22.07
N GLU A 440 5.80 -16.77 22.91
CA GLU A 440 5.81 -17.07 24.35
C GLU A 440 4.60 -17.95 24.66
N LEU A 441 4.82 -19.04 25.38
CA LEU A 441 3.77 -19.98 25.76
C LEU A 441 3.44 -19.85 27.25
N GLU A 442 2.17 -19.67 27.57
CA GLU A 442 1.66 -19.61 28.94
C GLU A 442 0.56 -20.65 29.16
N GLY A 443 0.61 -21.39 30.26
CA GLY A 443 -0.37 -22.43 30.54
C GLY A 443 0.08 -23.40 31.62
N PRO A 444 -0.79 -24.34 32.03
CA PRO A 444 -0.45 -25.32 33.04
C PRO A 444 0.65 -26.25 32.54
N ASP A 445 1.59 -26.63 33.41
CA ASP A 445 2.74 -27.50 33.09
C ASP A 445 3.78 -26.90 32.12
N LEU A 446 3.72 -25.60 31.83
CA LEU A 446 4.79 -24.85 31.15
C LEU A 446 5.66 -24.15 32.21
N SER A 447 6.97 -24.40 32.21
CA SER A 447 7.91 -23.77 33.14
C SER A 447 8.09 -22.29 32.84
N LYS A 448 8.07 -21.44 33.88
CA LYS A 448 8.33 -19.99 33.72
C LYS A 448 9.81 -19.65 33.47
N ASP A 449 10.71 -20.61 33.64
CA ASP A 449 12.15 -20.43 33.42
C ASP A 449 12.49 -20.66 31.93
N GLY A 450 12.85 -19.58 31.22
CA GLY A 450 13.67 -19.55 29.99
C GLY A 450 13.16 -20.21 28.71
N ASP A 451 12.63 -21.44 28.78
CA ASP A 451 12.30 -22.30 27.63
C ASP A 451 10.95 -21.96 26.94
N THR A 452 10.17 -21.01 27.49
CA THR A 452 8.87 -20.63 26.92
C THR A 452 8.95 -19.54 25.85
N ARG A 453 10.02 -18.75 25.81
CA ARG A 453 10.24 -17.69 24.80
C ARG A 453 11.11 -18.20 23.66
N LEU A 454 10.52 -18.45 22.50
CA LEU A 454 11.20 -19.04 21.35
C LEU A 454 11.25 -18.09 20.16
N LEU A 455 12.44 -17.94 19.55
CA LEU A 455 12.58 -17.21 18.30
C LEU A 455 11.77 -17.90 17.19
N LEU A 456 10.79 -17.17 16.67
CA LEU A 456 9.87 -17.65 15.65
C LEU A 456 10.31 -17.19 14.25
N VAL A 457 10.62 -15.90 14.12
CA VAL A 457 11.07 -15.27 12.88
C VAL A 457 12.31 -14.44 13.17
N PRO A 458 13.48 -14.77 12.62
CA PRO A 458 14.64 -13.88 12.72
C PRO A 458 14.44 -12.66 11.82
N ARG A 459 15.08 -11.56 12.18
CA ARG A 459 15.16 -10.37 11.32
C ARG A 459 15.73 -10.70 9.94
N MET A 460 15.26 -9.99 8.92
CA MET A 460 15.53 -10.21 7.50
C MET A 460 15.11 -11.59 6.97
N LYS A 461 14.26 -12.34 7.69
CA LYS A 461 13.60 -13.53 7.16
C LYS A 461 12.80 -13.15 5.91
N LYS A 462 13.04 -13.87 4.81
CA LYS A 462 12.40 -13.66 3.51
C LYS A 462 10.87 -13.55 3.60
N LEU A 463 10.29 -12.60 2.89
CA LEU A 463 8.84 -12.44 2.74
C LEU A 463 8.36 -13.00 1.38
N PRO A 464 7.21 -13.70 1.32
CA PRO A 464 6.46 -14.30 2.43
C PRO A 464 7.15 -15.59 2.94
N SER A 465 6.83 -16.03 4.15
CA SER A 465 7.33 -17.27 4.74
C SER A 465 6.24 -18.02 5.51
N LYS A 466 6.23 -19.35 5.43
CA LYS A 466 5.48 -20.21 6.36
C LYS A 466 6.42 -20.71 7.45
N ILE A 467 6.01 -20.65 8.71
CA ILE A 467 6.79 -21.11 9.85
C ILE A 467 6.01 -22.23 10.56
N PHE A 468 6.73 -23.28 10.95
CA PHE A 468 6.17 -24.42 11.66
C PHE A 468 6.92 -24.60 12.98
N LYS A 469 6.18 -24.76 14.08
CA LYS A 469 6.73 -25.06 15.41
C LYS A 469 5.97 -26.24 16.00
N SER A 470 6.71 -27.18 16.59
CA SER A 470 6.14 -28.37 17.22
C SER A 470 6.80 -28.58 18.58
N PHE A 471 5.99 -28.85 19.60
CA PHE A 471 6.44 -29.13 20.96
C PHE A 471 5.51 -30.12 21.64
N ASN A 472 5.97 -30.76 22.70
CA ASN A 472 5.17 -31.73 23.44
C ASN A 472 4.32 -30.99 24.48
N HIS A 473 3.00 -31.08 24.37
CA HIS A 473 2.10 -30.48 25.34
C HIS A 473 0.72 -31.15 25.27
N SER A 474 -0.01 -31.15 26.39
CA SER A 474 -1.26 -31.91 26.53
C SER A 474 -2.40 -31.12 27.19
N LYS A 475 -2.19 -29.85 27.52
CA LYS A 475 -3.21 -28.98 28.13
C LYS A 475 -3.43 -27.75 27.26
N ASP A 476 -4.57 -27.10 27.44
CA ASP A 476 -4.89 -25.84 26.75
C ASP A 476 -3.92 -24.74 27.24
N PHE A 477 -3.55 -23.83 26.33
CA PHE A 477 -2.51 -22.82 26.60
C PHE A 477 -2.82 -21.51 25.87
N GLU A 478 -2.14 -20.45 26.30
CA GLU A 478 -2.09 -19.16 25.64
C GLU A 478 -0.75 -18.98 24.94
N LEU A 479 -0.80 -18.37 23.76
CA LEU A 479 0.35 -18.06 22.92
C LEU A 479 0.42 -16.54 22.75
N LEU A 480 1.52 -15.94 23.18
CA LEU A 480 1.81 -14.54 22.93
C LEU A 480 2.82 -14.43 21.79
N LEU A 481 2.61 -13.46 20.90
CA LEU A 481 3.58 -13.06 19.89
C LEU A 481 4.14 -11.70 20.26
N ALA A 482 5.47 -11.62 20.31
CA ALA A 482 6.18 -10.44 20.74
C ALA A 482 7.32 -10.07 19.80
N TYR A 483 7.67 -8.79 19.77
CA TYR A 483 8.95 -8.34 19.25
C TYR A 483 10.09 -8.78 20.18
N ASP A 484 11.32 -8.68 19.67
CA ASP A 484 12.51 -8.82 20.50
C ASP A 484 12.62 -7.67 21.51
N ASN A 485 13.01 -7.96 22.76
CA ASN A 485 13.11 -6.97 23.83
C ASN A 485 14.47 -6.25 23.85
N GLU A 486 15.51 -6.88 23.32
CA GLU A 486 16.87 -6.30 23.24
C GLU A 486 17.17 -5.73 21.85
N GLY A 487 16.21 -5.89 20.93
CA GLY A 487 16.33 -5.50 19.54
C GLY A 487 15.71 -4.13 19.22
N LEU A 488 15.58 -3.89 17.93
CA LEU A 488 14.98 -2.68 17.40
C LEU A 488 13.44 -2.85 17.42
N LEU A 489 12.73 -1.90 18.06
CA LEU A 489 11.28 -1.94 18.27
C LEU A 489 10.54 -0.93 17.37
N PRO A 490 9.29 -1.23 16.96
CA PRO A 490 8.44 -0.21 16.35
C PRO A 490 8.26 1.01 17.26
N PRO A 491 8.21 2.23 16.69
CA PRO A 491 8.12 3.45 17.48
C PRO A 491 6.78 3.53 18.23
N GLY A 492 6.77 4.07 19.45
CA GLY A 492 5.52 4.29 20.19
C GLY A 492 4.83 3.02 20.72
N LEU A 493 5.55 1.90 20.86
CA LEU A 493 5.03 0.72 21.55
C LEU A 493 5.02 0.92 23.07
N SER A 494 3.93 0.50 23.70
CA SER A 494 3.81 0.37 25.17
C SER A 494 4.18 -1.03 25.67
N SER A 495 4.14 -2.04 24.79
CA SER A 495 4.48 -3.44 25.08
C SER A 495 5.12 -4.09 23.85
N PRO A 496 6.09 -5.01 24.03
CA PRO A 496 6.63 -5.80 22.94
C PRO A 496 5.63 -6.85 22.43
N VAL A 497 4.62 -7.23 23.22
CA VAL A 497 3.58 -8.18 22.80
C VAL A 497 2.59 -7.48 21.88
N PHE A 498 2.37 -8.04 20.69
CA PHE A 498 1.46 -7.47 19.67
C PHE A 498 0.31 -8.40 19.28
N ALA A 499 0.33 -9.67 19.71
CA ALA A 499 -0.81 -10.57 19.55
C ALA A 499 -0.84 -11.60 20.68
N GLN A 500 -2.05 -12.04 21.04
CA GLN A 500 -2.28 -13.09 22.01
C GLN A 500 -3.35 -14.04 21.47
N TYR A 501 -3.13 -15.34 21.60
CA TYR A 501 -4.05 -16.38 21.13
C TYR A 501 -4.34 -17.36 22.26
N ALA A 502 -5.61 -17.67 22.50
CA ALA A 502 -6.00 -18.82 23.30
C ALA A 502 -6.18 -20.04 22.39
N VAL A 503 -5.45 -21.12 22.69
CA VAL A 503 -5.51 -22.39 21.97
C VAL A 503 -6.19 -23.43 22.86
N SER A 504 -7.40 -23.83 22.47
CA SER A 504 -8.26 -24.71 23.28
C SER A 504 -8.64 -26.01 22.58
N GLY A 505 -9.01 -27.03 23.38
CA GLY A 505 -9.43 -28.36 22.91
C GLY A 505 -8.30 -29.39 22.88
N LEU A 506 -7.10 -29.01 23.31
CA LEU A 506 -5.95 -29.91 23.42
C LEU A 506 -6.12 -30.85 24.62
N THR A 507 -6.65 -30.33 25.73
CA THR A 507 -6.95 -31.09 26.94
C THR A 507 -7.98 -32.19 26.68
N ASP A 508 -9.07 -31.84 26.02
CA ASP A 508 -10.13 -32.79 25.65
C ASP A 508 -9.62 -33.86 24.69
N ALA A 509 -8.81 -33.45 23.71
CA ALA A 509 -8.15 -34.36 22.78
C ALA A 509 -7.16 -35.29 23.51
N ALA A 510 -6.36 -34.78 24.44
CA ALA A 510 -5.45 -35.58 25.25
C ALA A 510 -6.22 -36.63 26.07
N ASN A 511 -7.29 -36.24 26.74
CA ASN A 511 -8.13 -37.13 27.55
C ASN A 511 -8.82 -38.21 26.71
N LYS A 512 -9.28 -37.86 25.51
CA LYS A 512 -9.96 -38.82 24.62
C LYS A 512 -9.01 -39.89 24.08
N TYR A 513 -7.74 -39.56 23.83
CA TYR A 513 -6.78 -40.47 23.20
C TYR A 513 -5.77 -41.08 24.18
N SER A 514 -5.76 -40.67 25.45
CA SER A 514 -4.92 -41.28 26.51
C SER A 514 -5.19 -42.77 26.71
N SER A 515 -6.41 -43.22 26.42
CA SER A 515 -6.81 -44.63 26.49
C SER A 515 -6.34 -45.49 25.32
N ARG A 516 -5.82 -44.88 24.24
CA ARG A 516 -5.33 -45.57 23.04
C ARG A 516 -3.81 -45.64 23.03
N ASN A 517 -3.22 -46.62 23.74
CA ASN A 517 -1.80 -47.03 23.71
C ASN A 517 -0.87 -46.06 22.95
N LEU A 518 -0.62 -44.89 23.55
CA LEU A 518 0.17 -43.83 22.94
C LEU A 518 1.62 -44.30 22.77
N SER A 519 2.12 -44.22 21.55
CA SER A 519 3.50 -44.62 21.20
C SER A 519 4.51 -43.47 21.33
N SER A 520 4.03 -42.24 21.56
CA SER A 520 4.83 -41.04 21.85
C SER A 520 4.02 -40.02 22.65
N PRO A 521 4.67 -39.03 23.31
CA PRO A 521 3.98 -37.86 23.85
C PRO A 521 3.14 -37.14 22.79
N ILE A 522 2.08 -36.47 23.23
CA ILE A 522 1.21 -35.66 22.37
C ILE A 522 2.02 -34.47 21.84
N LYS A 523 2.02 -34.30 20.53
CA LYS A 523 2.69 -33.18 19.87
C LYS A 523 1.68 -32.11 19.49
N THR A 524 1.94 -30.88 19.88
CA THR A 524 1.21 -29.71 19.43
C THR A 524 1.97 -29.07 18.29
N ASN A 525 1.32 -28.89 17.15
CA ASN A 525 1.88 -28.26 15.97
C ASN A 525 1.20 -26.92 15.73
N LEU A 526 2.01 -25.87 15.56
CA LEU A 526 1.59 -24.53 15.24
C LEU A 526 2.10 -24.13 13.86
N HIS A 527 1.19 -23.62 13.03
CA HIS A 527 1.46 -23.15 11.69
C HIS A 527 1.25 -21.64 11.65
N PHE A 528 2.32 -20.91 11.36
CA PHE A 528 2.30 -19.47 11.21
C PHE A 528 2.54 -19.09 9.76
N SER A 529 1.95 -17.98 9.35
CA SER A 529 2.32 -17.31 8.10
C SER A 529 2.83 -15.90 8.37
N LEU A 530 3.91 -15.57 7.67
CA LEU A 530 4.40 -14.22 7.52
C LEU A 530 4.09 -13.80 6.09
N SER A 531 3.10 -12.92 5.94
CA SER A 531 2.55 -12.53 4.64
C SER A 531 3.54 -11.67 3.83
N ARG A 532 3.20 -11.43 2.56
CA ARG A 532 3.95 -10.50 1.69
C ARG A 532 3.99 -9.08 2.28
N SER A 533 2.90 -8.69 2.95
CA SER A 533 2.77 -7.42 3.65
C SER A 533 3.53 -7.36 4.99
N GLY A 534 4.27 -8.41 5.36
CA GLY A 534 5.02 -8.48 6.62
C GLY A 534 4.14 -8.66 7.86
N ILE A 535 2.91 -9.13 7.71
CA ILE A 535 1.99 -9.40 8.83
C ILE A 535 2.16 -10.86 9.26
N LEU A 536 2.38 -11.09 10.56
CA LEU A 536 2.50 -12.42 11.15
C LEU A 536 1.15 -12.86 11.76
N SER A 537 0.71 -14.06 11.42
CA SER A 537 -0.49 -14.69 11.98
C SER A 537 -0.25 -16.15 12.36
N LEU A 538 -1.00 -16.62 13.37
CA LEU A 538 -1.19 -18.05 13.63
C LEU A 538 -2.37 -18.54 12.77
N ASP A 539 -2.07 -19.36 11.76
CA ASP A 539 -3.08 -19.82 10.80
C ASP A 539 -3.80 -21.10 11.28
N GLN A 540 -3.05 -22.01 11.91
CA GLN A 540 -3.56 -23.31 12.32
C GLN A 540 -2.81 -23.83 13.55
N ALA A 541 -3.54 -24.50 14.43
CA ALA A 541 -3.00 -25.29 15.54
C ALA A 541 -3.61 -26.70 15.47
N GLU A 542 -2.79 -27.74 15.62
CA GLU A 542 -3.25 -29.13 15.62
C GLU A 542 -2.53 -29.96 16.69
N ALA A 543 -3.23 -30.93 17.26
CA ALA A 543 -2.68 -31.95 18.14
C ALA A 543 -2.44 -33.24 17.35
N ALA A 544 -1.22 -33.77 17.41
CA ALA A 544 -0.82 -35.00 16.74
C ALA A 544 -0.57 -36.12 17.76
N PHE A 545 -1.32 -37.21 17.60
CA PHE A 545 -1.28 -38.41 18.45
C PHE A 545 -0.69 -39.56 17.65
N GLN A 546 0.33 -40.23 18.18
CA GLN A 546 0.83 -41.47 17.58
C GLN A 546 0.33 -42.66 18.38
N VAL A 547 -0.54 -43.48 17.78
CA VAL A 547 -1.10 -44.68 18.40
C VAL A 547 -0.53 -45.91 17.70
N THR A 548 -0.15 -46.92 18.48
CA THR A 548 0.17 -48.26 17.97
C THR A 548 -1.06 -49.16 18.05
N GLU A 549 -1.60 -49.55 16.91
CA GLU A 549 -2.68 -50.52 16.79
C GLU A 549 -2.19 -51.77 16.02
N TRP A 550 -2.74 -52.92 16.39
CA TRP A 550 -2.51 -54.17 15.66
C TRP A 550 -3.35 -54.14 14.39
N ILE A 551 -2.70 -54.23 13.23
CA ILE A 551 -3.39 -54.28 11.94
C ILE A 551 -3.08 -55.62 11.28
N GLU A 552 -4.13 -56.23 10.74
CA GLU A 552 -4.04 -57.46 9.98
C GLU A 552 -3.53 -57.17 8.57
N VAL A 553 -2.33 -57.66 8.25
CA VAL A 553 -1.70 -57.48 6.95
C VAL A 553 -1.67 -58.83 6.22
N PRO A 554 -2.09 -58.91 4.95
CA PRO A 554 -2.00 -60.15 4.18
C PRO A 554 -0.53 -60.55 3.97
N LYS A 555 -0.20 -61.81 4.24
CA LYS A 555 1.15 -62.36 4.06
C LYS A 555 1.52 -62.34 2.57
N ARG A 556 2.51 -61.54 2.17
CA ARG A 556 3.18 -61.70 0.87
C ARG A 556 4.28 -62.75 1.01
N ASN A 557 4.32 -63.69 0.06
CA ASN A 557 5.36 -64.71 -0.05
C ASN A 557 6.75 -64.07 -0.01
N LEU A 558 7.54 -64.43 1.00
CA LEU A 558 8.99 -64.32 0.96
C LEU A 558 9.49 -65.70 0.51
N THR A 559 10.11 -65.74 -0.67
CA THR A 559 10.93 -66.87 -1.11
C THR A 559 12.08 -67.09 -0.14
N VAL A 560 12.06 -68.26 0.49
CA VAL A 560 13.15 -68.96 1.18
C VAL A 560 14.25 -69.23 0.11
N GLU A 561 15.57 -69.10 0.29
CA GLU A 561 16.47 -69.50 1.37
C GLU A 561 17.88 -68.96 1.06
N ASN A 562 18.66 -68.56 2.07
CA ASN A 562 19.93 -69.23 2.40
C ASN A 562 20.56 -68.64 3.67
N SER A 563 20.53 -69.47 4.71
CA SER A 563 21.52 -69.72 5.75
C SER A 563 22.91 -69.07 5.51
N THR A 564 23.67 -68.57 6.50
CA THR A 564 23.97 -69.15 7.82
C THR A 564 24.89 -68.21 8.62
N ILE A 565 24.83 -68.36 9.96
CA ILE A 565 25.88 -68.16 10.99
C ILE A 565 26.12 -66.76 11.58
N ALA A 566 25.91 -66.77 12.91
CA ALA A 566 26.28 -65.86 13.98
C ALA A 566 27.59 -65.05 13.82
N SER A 567 27.59 -63.80 14.30
CA SER A 567 28.15 -63.43 15.63
C SER A 567 28.28 -61.91 15.79
N SER A 568 28.26 -61.50 17.05
CA SER A 568 28.55 -60.18 17.62
C SER A 568 29.92 -59.61 17.22
N ASN A 569 29.99 -58.32 16.85
CA ASN A 569 30.81 -57.28 17.52
C ASN A 569 30.91 -55.96 16.73
N VAL A 570 30.87 -54.87 17.51
CA VAL A 570 31.78 -53.70 17.56
C VAL A 570 32.33 -53.06 16.27
N SER A 571 32.30 -51.73 16.32
CA SER A 571 32.87 -50.68 15.48
C SER A 571 34.35 -50.81 15.02
N VAL A 572 34.69 -49.89 14.09
CA VAL A 572 36.00 -49.53 13.48
C VAL A 572 36.27 -50.32 12.19
N GLY A 573 36.63 -49.76 11.03
CA GLY A 573 36.91 -48.41 10.53
C GLY A 573 37.63 -48.53 9.17
N LEU A 574 37.54 -47.47 8.36
CA LEU A 574 38.42 -47.09 7.22
C LEU A 574 38.38 -47.88 5.89
N GLY A 575 38.48 -47.10 4.80
CA GLY A 575 39.04 -47.49 3.50
C GLY A 575 37.99 -47.77 2.41
N ALA A 576 37.50 -46.76 1.67
CA ALA A 576 38.14 -46.12 0.51
C ALA A 576 37.73 -46.76 -0.83
N GLU A 577 37.26 -45.87 -1.72
CA GLU A 577 37.29 -45.95 -3.18
C GLU A 577 36.40 -47.00 -3.90
N ASN A 578 35.73 -46.71 -5.00
CA ASN A 578 35.72 -45.52 -5.84
C ASN A 578 34.50 -45.55 -6.79
N THR A 579 34.13 -44.35 -7.26
CA THR A 579 33.60 -44.02 -8.61
C THR A 579 32.37 -44.79 -9.11
N SER A 580 31.18 -44.18 -9.16
CA SER A 580 30.73 -43.12 -10.08
C SER A 580 30.35 -43.62 -11.46
N GLU A 581 29.34 -42.93 -12.00
CA GLU A 581 28.85 -42.95 -13.37
C GLU A 581 27.84 -44.07 -13.66
N GLN A 582 26.72 -43.82 -14.31
CA GLN A 582 26.19 -42.63 -14.95
C GLN A 582 24.72 -42.95 -15.29
N ASN A 583 23.92 -41.88 -15.52
CA ASN A 583 22.94 -41.71 -16.61
C ASN A 583 22.07 -42.91 -17.04
N SER A 584 20.79 -42.77 -17.31
CA SER A 584 20.01 -41.59 -17.66
C SER A 584 18.57 -42.06 -17.87
N ASN A 585 17.63 -41.19 -17.51
CA ASN A 585 16.39 -40.84 -18.22
C ASN A 585 15.73 -41.89 -19.12
N SER A 586 14.43 -42.07 -18.88
CA SER A 586 13.42 -41.65 -19.87
C SER A 586 12.02 -41.57 -19.24
N LEU A 587 11.47 -40.36 -19.30
CA LEU A 587 10.04 -40.02 -19.51
C LEU A 587 9.51 -40.82 -20.73
N GLU A 588 8.24 -41.09 -20.99
CA GLU A 588 6.99 -40.37 -20.74
C GLU A 588 5.81 -41.25 -21.24
N SER A 589 4.61 -40.96 -20.74
CA SER A 589 3.26 -41.03 -21.39
C SER A 589 2.86 -42.18 -22.31
N ASP A 590 1.77 -42.87 -22.02
CA ASP A 590 0.38 -42.63 -22.50
C ASP A 590 -0.51 -43.77 -21.93
N GLY A 591 -1.75 -43.62 -21.48
CA GLY A 591 -2.86 -42.92 -22.10
C GLY A 591 -3.73 -43.94 -22.86
N GLY A 592 -4.74 -44.54 -22.21
CA GLY A 592 -5.73 -45.38 -22.92
C GLY A 592 -6.62 -46.24 -22.05
N ILE A 593 -7.86 -45.79 -21.83
CA ILE A 593 -8.97 -46.51 -21.20
C ILE A 593 -9.84 -47.13 -22.30
N SER A 594 -10.21 -48.41 -22.18
CA SER A 594 -11.49 -48.92 -22.72
C SER A 594 -11.93 -50.23 -22.07
N ASN A 595 -13.18 -50.22 -21.61
CA ASN A 595 -13.96 -51.28 -20.96
C ASN A 595 -14.22 -52.51 -21.85
N ALA A 596 -14.29 -53.70 -21.25
CA ALA A 596 -15.40 -54.65 -21.44
C ALA A 596 -15.26 -55.86 -20.49
N SER A 597 -16.41 -56.36 -20.05
CA SER A 597 -16.64 -57.18 -18.88
C SER A 597 -16.68 -58.69 -19.17
N ASN A 598 -16.28 -59.45 -18.14
CA ASN A 598 -16.72 -60.79 -17.73
C ASN A 598 -16.59 -62.00 -18.67
N SER A 599 -15.69 -62.92 -18.27
CA SER A 599 -16.10 -64.32 -18.04
C SER A 599 -15.25 -64.96 -16.94
N THR A 600 -15.98 -65.46 -15.95
CA THR A 600 -15.62 -66.19 -14.75
C THR A 600 -14.57 -67.30 -14.95
N THR A 601 -13.51 -67.24 -14.15
CA THR A 601 -12.82 -68.43 -13.66
C THR A 601 -12.32 -68.08 -12.26
N GLU A 602 -12.94 -68.64 -11.24
CA GLU A 602 -12.39 -68.64 -9.88
C GLU A 602 -11.18 -69.58 -9.85
N PRO A 603 -10.02 -69.13 -9.35
CA PRO A 603 -9.10 -70.00 -8.66
C PRO A 603 -9.17 -69.67 -7.17
N ASN A 604 -9.69 -70.64 -6.42
CA ASN A 604 -9.57 -70.79 -4.97
C ASN A 604 -8.52 -69.88 -4.33
N THR A 605 -8.98 -68.81 -3.68
CA THR A 605 -8.17 -68.11 -2.69
C THR A 605 -7.96 -69.06 -1.52
N VAL A 606 -6.79 -69.70 -1.46
CA VAL A 606 -6.28 -70.23 -0.21
C VAL A 606 -6.11 -69.02 0.70
N ASP A 607 -6.90 -68.97 1.77
CA ASP A 607 -6.85 -67.94 2.80
C ASP A 607 -5.49 -68.02 3.51
N LEU A 608 -4.51 -67.30 2.97
CA LEU A 608 -3.22 -67.09 3.63
C LEU A 608 -3.47 -66.09 4.75
N GLY A 609 -3.85 -66.64 5.91
CA GLY A 609 -4.27 -65.91 7.10
C GLY A 609 -3.44 -64.65 7.38
N THR A 610 -4.15 -63.63 7.81
CA THR A 610 -3.62 -62.32 8.13
C THR A 610 -2.56 -62.40 9.24
N GLU A 611 -1.44 -61.69 9.07
CA GLU A 611 -0.45 -61.52 10.13
C GLU A 611 -0.75 -60.21 10.86
N LYS A 612 -0.93 -60.26 12.18
CA LYS A 612 -1.07 -59.04 12.99
C LYS A 612 0.29 -58.36 13.09
N LYS A 613 0.46 -57.21 12.43
CA LYS A 613 1.64 -56.36 12.57
C LYS A 613 1.27 -55.09 13.33
N LEU A 614 2.15 -54.70 14.26
CA LEU A 614 2.02 -53.45 14.99
C LEU A 614 2.29 -52.28 14.04
N LYS A 615 1.29 -51.44 13.75
CA LYS A 615 1.47 -50.25 12.89
C LYS A 615 1.30 -48.99 13.72
N LYS A 616 2.25 -48.06 13.56
CA LYS A 616 2.15 -46.70 14.12
C LYS A 616 1.25 -45.87 13.21
N MET A 617 0.16 -45.34 13.75
CA MET A 617 -0.73 -44.40 13.05
C MET A 617 -0.67 -43.03 13.72
N THR A 618 -0.72 -41.97 12.92
CA THR A 618 -0.76 -40.60 13.41
C THR A 618 -2.14 -40.00 13.18
N PHE A 619 -2.81 -39.57 14.25
CA PHE A 619 -4.06 -38.82 14.20
C PHE A 619 -3.78 -37.34 14.42
N ARG A 620 -4.37 -36.47 13.61
CA ARG A 620 -4.26 -35.01 13.75
C ARG A 620 -5.63 -34.42 14.06
N ILE A 621 -5.71 -33.62 15.12
CA ILE A 621 -6.94 -33.00 15.58
C ILE A 621 -6.75 -31.49 15.54
N PRO A 622 -7.56 -30.75 14.76
CA PRO A 622 -7.48 -29.29 14.75
C PRO A 622 -7.89 -28.73 16.10
N LEU A 623 -7.12 -27.77 16.59
CA LEU A 623 -7.39 -27.05 17.83
C LEU A 623 -8.13 -25.74 17.53
N LYS A 624 -8.92 -25.26 18.50
CA LYS A 624 -9.62 -23.98 18.36
C LYS A 624 -8.69 -22.84 18.76
N ILE A 625 -8.56 -21.84 17.89
CA ILE A 625 -7.76 -20.63 18.11
C ILE A 625 -8.72 -19.44 18.30
N VAL A 626 -8.48 -18.63 19.33
CA VAL A 626 -9.17 -17.35 19.55
C VAL A 626 -8.14 -16.26 19.78
N GLU A 627 -8.12 -15.24 18.93
CA GLU A 627 -7.26 -14.06 19.12
C GLU A 627 -7.83 -13.17 20.24
N LYS A 628 -7.01 -12.88 21.25
CA LYS A 628 -7.29 -12.03 22.42
C LYS A 628 -6.44 -10.76 22.45
N THR A 629 -5.84 -10.38 21.33
CA THR A 629 -4.92 -9.24 21.21
C THR A 629 -5.47 -7.99 21.91
N MET A 630 -4.61 -7.29 22.66
CA MET A 630 -4.94 -6.05 23.34
C MET A 630 -4.21 -4.86 22.69
N GLY A 631 -4.76 -3.65 22.86
CA GLY A 631 -4.10 -2.41 22.46
C GLY A 631 -4.44 -1.93 21.04
N PRO A 632 -3.71 -0.92 20.54
CA PRO A 632 -4.02 -0.24 19.27
C PRO A 632 -3.96 -1.14 18.02
N GLY A 633 -3.29 -2.30 18.12
CA GLY A 633 -3.21 -3.28 17.05
C GLY A 633 -4.45 -4.18 16.88
N ILE A 634 -5.49 -3.98 17.70
CA ILE A 634 -6.77 -4.69 17.59
C ILE A 634 -7.45 -4.32 16.26
N PRO A 635 -7.76 -5.31 15.40
CA PRO A 635 -8.62 -5.09 14.24
C PRO A 635 -10.00 -4.59 14.67
N LEU A 636 -10.58 -3.68 13.90
CA LEU A 636 -11.97 -3.26 14.13
C LEU A 636 -12.91 -4.47 14.07
N SER A 637 -13.89 -4.50 14.98
CA SER A 637 -14.95 -5.51 14.91
C SER A 637 -15.70 -5.39 13.59
N LYS A 638 -16.34 -6.49 13.14
CA LYS A 638 -17.13 -6.46 11.90
C LYS A 638 -18.22 -5.39 11.91
N GLU A 639 -18.84 -5.17 13.07
CA GLU A 639 -19.87 -4.15 13.27
C GLU A 639 -19.28 -2.73 13.20
N SER A 640 -18.20 -2.47 13.94
CA SER A 640 -17.51 -1.18 13.92
C SER A 640 -17.02 -0.83 12.52
N LEU A 641 -16.50 -1.81 11.79
CA LEU A 641 -16.02 -1.66 10.42
C LEU A 641 -17.18 -1.36 9.45
N LEU A 642 -18.33 -2.03 9.61
CA LEU A 642 -19.52 -1.74 8.80
C LEU A 642 -20.08 -0.32 9.06
N ASN A 643 -20.07 0.11 10.32
CA ASN A 643 -20.49 1.46 10.72
C ASN A 643 -19.54 2.51 10.12
N ALA A 644 -18.23 2.28 10.21
CA ALA A 644 -17.21 3.14 9.60
C ALA A 644 -17.38 3.22 8.08
N LYS A 645 -17.54 2.08 7.38
CA LYS A 645 -17.84 2.05 5.93
C LYS A 645 -19.08 2.87 5.59
N SER A 646 -20.19 2.65 6.30
CA SER A 646 -21.45 3.37 6.06
C SER A 646 -21.28 4.89 6.24
N LYS A 647 -20.50 5.31 7.25
CA LYS A 647 -20.17 6.72 7.50
C LYS A 647 -19.36 7.32 6.36
N LEU A 648 -18.33 6.63 5.87
CA LEU A 648 -17.51 7.09 4.76
C LEU A 648 -18.29 7.11 3.43
N GLU A 649 -19.15 6.13 3.17
CA GLU A 649 -20.02 6.11 1.99
C GLU A 649 -21.01 7.29 1.99
N ALA A 650 -21.50 7.70 3.17
CA ALA A 650 -22.34 8.89 3.28
C ALA A 650 -21.57 10.17 2.90
N LEU A 651 -20.30 10.29 3.30
CA LEU A 651 -19.43 11.38 2.87
C LEU A 651 -19.14 11.32 1.37
N ASP A 652 -18.87 10.13 0.83
CA ASP A 652 -18.62 9.95 -0.61
C ASP A 652 -19.83 10.39 -1.45
N LYS A 653 -21.06 10.08 -0.99
CA LYS A 653 -22.30 10.54 -1.65
C LYS A 653 -22.45 12.06 -1.59
N LYS A 654 -22.18 12.68 -0.43
CA LYS A 654 -22.19 14.14 -0.29
C LYS A 654 -21.16 14.81 -1.20
N ASP A 655 -19.95 14.26 -1.26
CA ASP A 655 -18.88 14.80 -2.11
C ASP A 655 -19.20 14.66 -3.61
N ALA A 656 -19.80 13.54 -4.02
CA ALA A 656 -20.24 13.30 -5.39
C ALA A 656 -21.37 14.26 -5.80
N GLU A 657 -22.35 14.48 -4.93
CA GLU A 657 -23.42 15.45 -5.18
C GLU A 657 -22.88 16.88 -5.26
N ARG A 658 -21.98 17.27 -4.34
CA ARG A 658 -21.30 18.57 -4.37
C ARG A 658 -20.56 18.80 -5.70
N ARG A 659 -19.79 17.81 -6.15
CA ARG A 659 -19.08 17.88 -7.44
C ARG A 659 -20.05 17.99 -8.61
N ARG A 660 -21.10 17.17 -8.62
CA ARG A 660 -22.15 17.19 -9.65
C ARG A 660 -22.84 18.56 -9.73
N THR A 661 -23.20 19.15 -8.59
CA THR A 661 -23.81 20.48 -8.52
C THR A 661 -22.87 21.54 -9.10
N ALA A 662 -21.59 21.53 -8.70
CA ALA A 662 -20.59 22.47 -9.21
C ALA A 662 -20.35 22.30 -10.72
N GLU A 663 -20.25 21.07 -11.22
CA GLU A 663 -20.13 20.78 -12.66
C GLU A 663 -21.33 21.30 -13.45
N LEU A 664 -22.55 21.08 -12.97
CA LEU A 664 -23.76 21.54 -13.63
C LEU A 664 -23.92 23.06 -13.60
N LYS A 665 -23.52 23.71 -12.49
CA LYS A 665 -23.44 25.17 -12.39
C LYS A 665 -22.47 25.72 -13.45
N ASN A 666 -21.26 25.18 -13.51
CA ASN A 666 -20.24 25.60 -14.49
C ASN A 666 -20.70 25.35 -15.93
N ASN A 667 -21.31 24.19 -16.22
CA ASN A 667 -21.84 23.87 -17.55
C ASN A 667 -22.96 24.83 -17.96
N LEU A 668 -23.83 25.23 -17.03
CA LEU A 668 -24.88 26.21 -17.28
C LEU A 668 -24.27 27.58 -17.59
N GLU A 669 -23.33 28.03 -16.78
CA GLU A 669 -22.62 29.30 -16.95
C GLU A 669 -21.87 29.35 -18.29
N GLU A 670 -21.08 28.32 -18.60
CA GLU A 670 -20.37 28.17 -19.88
C GLU A 670 -21.35 28.20 -21.06
N TYR A 671 -22.47 27.47 -20.96
CA TYR A 671 -23.47 27.42 -22.01
C TYR A 671 -24.11 28.79 -22.27
N ILE A 672 -24.38 29.58 -21.22
CA ILE A 672 -24.92 30.93 -21.34
C ILE A 672 -23.95 31.82 -22.10
N TYR A 673 -22.69 31.89 -21.65
CA TYR A 673 -21.67 32.76 -22.27
C TYR A 673 -21.39 32.34 -23.72
N ALA A 674 -21.14 31.05 -23.96
CA ALA A 674 -20.85 30.55 -25.30
C ALA A 674 -22.02 30.73 -26.28
N THR A 675 -23.26 30.67 -25.79
CA THR A 675 -24.44 30.90 -26.62
C THR A 675 -24.61 32.37 -26.95
N LYS A 676 -24.48 33.27 -25.97
CA LYS A 676 -24.55 34.72 -26.19
C LYS A 676 -23.50 35.19 -27.20
N GLU A 677 -22.26 34.77 -27.04
CA GLU A 677 -21.16 35.10 -27.96
C GLU A 677 -21.50 34.69 -29.40
N LYS A 678 -22.05 33.49 -29.61
CA LYS A 678 -22.45 33.02 -30.95
C LYS A 678 -23.52 33.91 -31.59
N PHE A 679 -24.52 34.34 -30.82
CA PHE A 679 -25.58 35.21 -31.32
C PHE A 679 -25.12 36.64 -31.62
N GLU A 680 -24.09 37.12 -30.92
CA GLU A 680 -23.53 38.47 -31.12
C GLU A 680 -22.50 38.53 -32.26
N THR A 681 -21.71 37.47 -32.46
CA THR A 681 -20.53 37.51 -33.34
C THR A 681 -20.75 36.91 -34.73
N SER A 682 -21.72 36.02 -34.90
CA SER A 682 -21.87 35.24 -36.12
C SER A 682 -23.05 35.68 -36.98
N GLU A 683 -22.75 36.29 -38.13
CA GLU A 683 -23.73 36.69 -39.14
C GLU A 683 -24.56 35.51 -39.68
N ASP A 684 -24.06 34.28 -39.60
CA ASP A 684 -24.78 33.09 -40.05
C ASP A 684 -26.01 32.80 -39.17
N PHE A 685 -25.99 33.17 -37.89
CA PHE A 685 -27.18 33.10 -37.03
C PHE A 685 -28.25 34.08 -37.49
N GLU A 686 -27.86 35.20 -38.11
CA GLU A 686 -28.82 36.13 -38.70
C GLU A 686 -29.56 35.55 -39.90
N ARG A 687 -28.88 34.71 -40.69
CA ARG A 687 -29.42 34.09 -41.91
C ARG A 687 -30.44 33.00 -41.63
N ILE A 688 -30.36 32.35 -40.47
CA ILE A 688 -31.12 31.15 -40.14
C ILE A 688 -32.23 31.36 -39.11
N SER A 689 -32.32 32.55 -38.50
CA SER A 689 -33.27 32.86 -37.42
C SER A 689 -33.90 34.24 -37.60
N SER A 690 -35.09 34.44 -37.04
CA SER A 690 -35.70 35.78 -37.02
C SER A 690 -35.12 36.64 -35.88
N ASN A 691 -35.24 37.97 -36.00
CA ASN A 691 -34.83 38.87 -34.91
C ASN A 691 -35.62 38.58 -33.62
N ASP A 692 -36.93 38.32 -33.72
CA ASP A 692 -37.78 38.03 -32.57
C ASP A 692 -37.39 36.71 -31.87
N GLU A 693 -37.03 35.68 -32.64
CA GLU A 693 -36.50 34.42 -32.10
C GLU A 693 -35.20 34.66 -31.32
N ARG A 694 -34.26 35.44 -31.90
CA ARG A 694 -32.99 35.77 -31.24
C ARG A 694 -33.19 36.57 -29.97
N GLN A 695 -34.00 37.63 -30.01
CA GLN A 695 -34.27 38.48 -28.84
C GLN A 695 -34.95 37.69 -27.71
N SER A 696 -35.88 36.78 -28.06
CA SER A 696 -36.52 35.89 -27.08
C SER A 696 -35.53 34.95 -26.39
N VAL A 697 -34.59 34.38 -27.15
CA VAL A 697 -33.53 33.52 -26.63
C VAL A 697 -32.56 34.31 -25.75
N ILE A 698 -32.10 35.48 -26.20
CA ILE A 698 -31.20 36.36 -25.44
C ILE A 698 -31.84 36.75 -24.11
N LYS A 699 -33.11 37.15 -24.12
CA LYS A 699 -33.84 37.47 -22.90
C LYS A 699 -33.87 36.30 -21.90
N LYS A 700 -34.12 35.08 -22.38
CA LYS A 700 -34.09 33.89 -21.50
C LYS A 700 -32.69 33.61 -20.94
N LEU A 701 -31.65 33.83 -21.74
CA LEU A 701 -30.26 33.70 -21.28
C LEU A 701 -29.95 34.74 -20.19
N ASP A 702 -30.42 35.98 -20.36
CA ASP A 702 -30.30 37.03 -19.34
C ASP A 702 -31.03 36.67 -18.05
N GLU A 703 -32.29 36.23 -18.14
CA GLU A 703 -33.10 35.83 -16.98
C GLU A 703 -32.45 34.69 -16.19
N VAL A 704 -31.92 33.67 -16.87
CA VAL A 704 -31.23 32.54 -16.21
C VAL A 704 -29.87 32.97 -15.66
N GLN A 705 -29.16 33.88 -16.32
CA GLN A 705 -27.90 34.44 -15.82
C GLN A 705 -28.12 35.29 -14.57
N GLU A 706 -29.14 36.14 -14.55
CA GLU A 706 -29.49 36.93 -13.37
C GLU A 706 -29.83 36.01 -12.20
N TRP A 707 -30.70 35.01 -12.44
CA TRP A 707 -31.01 33.99 -11.45
C TRP A 707 -29.75 33.29 -10.91
N LEU A 708 -28.79 32.94 -11.78
CA LEU A 708 -27.56 32.25 -11.39
C LEU A 708 -26.75 33.04 -10.34
N TYR A 709 -26.79 34.38 -10.40
CA TYR A 709 -26.06 35.26 -9.50
C TYR A 709 -26.90 35.80 -8.32
N THR A 710 -28.21 35.60 -8.31
CA THR A 710 -29.09 36.00 -7.19
C THR A 710 -29.52 34.80 -6.34
N ASP A 711 -30.40 33.96 -6.87
CA ASP A 711 -31.06 32.87 -6.14
C ASP A 711 -30.40 31.52 -6.42
N GLY A 712 -29.53 31.46 -7.43
CA GLY A 712 -28.87 30.25 -7.89
C GLY A 712 -27.63 29.87 -7.10
N GLU A 713 -27.21 30.61 -6.08
CA GLU A 713 -25.99 30.32 -5.32
C GLU A 713 -26.07 28.96 -4.61
N ASP A 714 -27.19 28.69 -3.94
CA ASP A 714 -27.46 27.47 -3.16
C ASP A 714 -28.36 26.46 -3.89
N ALA A 715 -28.55 26.62 -5.21
CA ALA A 715 -29.41 25.77 -6.00
C ALA A 715 -28.87 24.34 -6.13
N THR A 716 -29.79 23.39 -6.30
CA THR A 716 -29.48 21.96 -6.43
C THR A 716 -28.98 21.60 -7.84
N ALA A 717 -28.29 20.46 -7.97
CA ALA A 717 -27.90 19.89 -9.26
C ALA A 717 -29.09 19.79 -10.24
N THR A 718 -30.26 19.38 -9.75
CA THR A 718 -31.47 19.25 -10.56
C THR A 718 -31.93 20.59 -11.11
N GLU A 719 -31.93 21.65 -10.29
CA GLU A 719 -32.36 22.99 -10.70
C GLU A 719 -31.44 23.61 -11.76
N PHE A 720 -30.12 23.41 -11.65
CA PHE A 720 -29.18 23.81 -12.70
C PHE A 720 -29.41 23.03 -13.99
N GLN A 721 -29.64 21.72 -13.89
CA GLN A 721 -29.90 20.87 -15.06
C GLN A 721 -31.22 21.24 -15.76
N GLU A 722 -32.28 21.51 -15.01
CA GLU A 722 -33.57 21.94 -15.55
C GLU A 722 -33.44 23.26 -16.32
N ARG A 723 -32.75 24.25 -15.75
CA ARG A 723 -32.50 25.53 -16.43
C ARG A 723 -31.63 25.37 -17.66
N LEU A 724 -30.60 24.53 -17.61
CA LEU A 724 -29.80 24.20 -18.79
C LEU A 724 -30.66 23.57 -19.89
N ASN A 725 -31.58 22.66 -19.53
CA ASN A 725 -32.49 22.04 -20.47
C ASN A 725 -33.49 23.04 -21.05
N LEU A 726 -33.98 23.99 -20.25
CA LEU A 726 -34.85 25.08 -20.73
C LEU A 726 -34.14 25.97 -21.77
N LEU A 727 -32.88 26.31 -21.53
CA LEU A 727 -32.07 27.09 -22.48
C LEU A 727 -31.78 26.29 -23.76
N LYS A 728 -31.41 25.01 -23.62
CA LYS A 728 -31.21 24.10 -24.77
C LYS A 728 -32.48 23.97 -25.61
N ALA A 729 -33.62 23.73 -24.99
CA ALA A 729 -34.89 23.63 -25.71
C ALA A 729 -35.23 24.90 -26.52
N ALA A 730 -34.84 26.09 -26.04
CA ALA A 730 -35.05 27.35 -26.74
C ALA A 730 -34.08 27.58 -27.90
N THR A 731 -32.85 27.04 -27.83
CA THR A 731 -31.75 27.32 -28.76
C THR A 731 -31.50 26.19 -29.76
N ASP A 732 -31.79 24.95 -29.40
CA ASP A 732 -31.58 23.74 -30.21
C ASP A 732 -32.20 23.84 -31.62
N PRO A 733 -33.41 24.41 -31.82
CA PRO A 733 -33.95 24.61 -33.17
C PRO A 733 -33.10 25.55 -34.05
N ILE A 734 -32.45 26.55 -33.44
CA ILE A 734 -31.56 27.48 -34.16
C ILE A 734 -30.22 26.80 -34.41
N PHE A 735 -29.64 26.12 -33.42
CA PHE A 735 -28.38 25.38 -33.60
C PHE A 735 -28.50 24.23 -34.60
N PHE A 736 -29.66 23.58 -34.69
CA PHE A 736 -29.94 22.59 -35.73
C PHE A 736 -29.91 23.22 -37.12
N ARG A 737 -30.61 24.35 -37.31
CA ARG A 737 -30.58 25.12 -38.57
C ARG A 737 -29.17 25.58 -38.94
N PHE A 738 -28.38 25.99 -37.94
CA PHE A 738 -26.98 26.39 -38.12
C PHE A 738 -26.13 25.22 -38.63
N LYS A 739 -26.26 24.04 -38.02
CA LYS A 739 -25.55 22.83 -38.46
C LYS A 739 -25.96 22.41 -39.88
N GLU A 740 -27.25 22.53 -40.21
CA GLU A 740 -27.77 22.22 -41.55
C GLU A 740 -27.27 23.20 -42.62
N LEU A 741 -26.98 24.45 -42.27
CA LEU A 741 -26.47 25.46 -43.20
C LEU A 741 -25.18 25.00 -43.91
N THR A 742 -24.30 24.29 -43.20
CA THR A 742 -23.05 23.74 -43.75
C THR A 742 -23.18 22.29 -44.19
N ALA A 743 -23.87 21.45 -43.42
CA ALA A 743 -23.96 20.01 -43.71
C ALA A 743 -24.79 19.69 -44.97
N ARG A 744 -25.87 20.44 -45.22
CA ARG A 744 -26.79 20.16 -46.32
C ARG A 744 -26.15 20.41 -47.69
N PRO A 745 -25.42 21.52 -47.95
CA PRO A 745 -24.68 21.69 -49.21
C PRO A 745 -23.67 20.57 -49.49
N GLU A 746 -22.93 20.10 -48.47
CA GLU A 746 -21.97 19.02 -48.62
C GLU A 746 -22.65 17.69 -48.95
N ALA A 747 -23.73 17.34 -48.22
CA ALA A 747 -24.50 16.14 -48.48
C ALA A 747 -25.11 16.15 -49.89
N VAL A 748 -25.61 17.29 -50.35
CA VAL A 748 -26.13 17.45 -51.72
C VAL A 748 -25.01 17.28 -52.75
N LYS A 749 -23.82 17.84 -52.51
CA LYS A 749 -22.66 17.68 -53.39
C LYS A 749 -22.25 16.20 -53.49
N PHE A 750 -22.14 15.51 -52.36
CA PHE A 750 -21.80 14.09 -52.32
C PHE A 750 -22.85 13.23 -53.03
N ALA A 751 -24.14 13.48 -52.76
CA ALA A 751 -25.24 12.76 -53.42
C ALA A 751 -25.21 12.96 -54.94
N ARG A 752 -24.93 14.19 -55.42
CA ARG A 752 -24.78 14.46 -56.86
C ARG A 752 -23.58 13.74 -57.49
N GLN A 753 -22.45 13.69 -56.78
CA GLN A 753 -21.27 12.94 -57.25
C GLN A 753 -21.59 11.44 -57.37
N TYR A 754 -22.16 10.85 -56.33
CA TYR A 754 -22.57 9.44 -56.32
C TYR A 754 -23.58 9.12 -57.45
N LEU A 755 -24.53 10.02 -57.71
CA LEU A 755 -25.51 9.85 -58.79
C LEU A 755 -24.86 9.92 -60.18
N THR A 756 -23.79 10.70 -60.33
CA THR A 756 -22.99 10.77 -61.56
C THR A 756 -22.17 9.50 -61.77
N GLU A 757 -21.59 8.95 -60.69
CA GLU A 757 -20.84 7.68 -60.71
C GLU A 757 -21.74 6.48 -61.06
N LEU A 758 -23.01 6.48 -60.62
CA LEU A 758 -23.99 5.44 -60.97
C LEU A 758 -24.50 5.50 -62.43
N GLN A 759 -24.33 6.64 -63.09
CA GLN A 759 -24.75 6.86 -64.49
C GLN A 759 -23.65 6.52 -65.51
N GLN A 760 -22.41 6.31 -65.04
CA GLN A 760 -21.28 5.78 -65.80
C GLN A 760 -21.25 4.25 -65.70
#